data_AF-A0A3B3SH87-F1
#
_entry.id   AF-A0A3B3SH87-F1
#
_cell.length_a   1.000
_cell.length_b   1.000
_cell.length_c   1.000
_cell.angle_alpha   90.00
_cell.angle_beta   90.00
_cell.angle_gamma   90.00
#
_symmetry.space_group_name_H-M   'P 1'
#
loop_
_entity.id
_entity.type
_entity.pdbx_description
1 polymer ?
#
loop_
_entity_poly.entity_id
_entity_poly.type
_entity_poly.pdbx_seq_one_letter_code
_entity_poly.pdbx_strand_id
1 'polypeptide(L)'
;ANEASELESFVTYRNQRDFSHHPLHKLFLNIFSCLIKNRLVCEWLRQASPDNILGVLICLRLLIRDPHHQYMESVSSDYLEGGYQIFAVDKLVNMTIFQKLSAVEHQRAWVIKCRAHETLVKLLASRDTSALLGALLALTSLADLEYKEKIGELPVVGSLLVILQEYDLLSKVSAELLRLLCPAPRIWEQVRAYEGVPVLLSLLQSDHLRLLGSAVWVLVQLCEDPGIAAEIRAWGGVQQLLHILRKREYISDRSSVETLSSANAAGRIQRQHVSEEFSPKETLENVMSLQACCAALTELILDDTTAHHVENGVYIIGKLVLPQSSQPGPKATSLQCCAFRTLRFLFSVERNRRLFKLFSAELFEMFIDVGHYVRDITSYEALQAKVSLLSEEELKSLREGIEAVNLHRSPLKVINGYAVLDHLGSGAFGSVYKVRRQNGQNLLALKEVNLHNPAFGKDKRERDVSVEKVVSELSVMKEQISHPNIVKYYKTFLEDRLYIVMELIDGVPLAEHLNSLKEKQQRFTEDRIWNIFIQMCLALRYLHIEKKIVHRDLSPNNIMLGESDRVTIDFGLAKQKEAGCELTSVVGTMLYSSPEIVKSEPYGEKADVWALGCILYQMAELRPAFYSSNTLALATQIVEAVYEPVQDGVFSTRVTDIIKCLTPDADLRPDIVEISGRISDLMMKFIDNLCTSQQALEKKLERDRKRALKYFLEASRLPPTLQHDFKRWVVERFKKTLFDSRSSPYNLKLELKKFQTIIEEVLEENEYC
;
A
#
# COMPACT_ATOMS: atom_id res chain seq x y z
N ALA A 1 54.70 -16.40 -28.37
CA ALA A 1 53.79 -16.79 -27.28
C ALA A 1 52.64 -15.79 -27.24
N ASN A 2 51.42 -16.22 -26.87
CA ASN A 2 50.29 -15.31 -26.72
C ASN A 2 50.50 -14.44 -25.47
N GLU A 3 50.20 -13.13 -25.52
CA GLU A 3 50.46 -12.17 -24.42
C GLU A 3 49.92 -12.66 -23.06
N ALA A 4 48.75 -13.32 -23.08
CA ALA A 4 48.14 -13.93 -21.91
C ALA A 4 49.00 -15.04 -21.26
N SER A 5 49.67 -15.87 -22.07
CA SER A 5 50.52 -16.97 -21.58
C SER A 5 51.80 -16.45 -20.91
N GLU A 6 52.30 -15.29 -21.33
CA GLU A 6 53.47 -14.64 -20.73
C GLU A 6 53.10 -13.85 -19.46
N LEU A 7 51.88 -13.29 -19.39
CA LEU A 7 51.36 -12.66 -18.17
C LEU A 7 51.10 -13.72 -17.06
N GLU A 8 50.65 -14.92 -17.43
CA GLU A 8 50.51 -16.04 -16.49
C GLU A 8 51.87 -16.57 -16.01
N SER A 9 52.89 -16.64 -16.88
CA SER A 9 54.25 -17.06 -16.49
C SER A 9 54.85 -16.11 -15.43
N PHE A 10 54.43 -14.84 -15.44
CA PHE A 10 54.82 -13.81 -14.47
C PHE A 10 54.31 -14.08 -13.04
N VAL A 11 53.27 -14.89 -12.87
CA VAL A 11 52.72 -15.29 -11.56
C VAL A 11 53.72 -16.15 -10.75
N THR A 12 54.72 -16.74 -11.40
CA THR A 12 55.78 -17.50 -10.72
C THR A 12 56.58 -16.65 -9.72
N TYR A 13 56.63 -15.32 -9.91
CA TYR A 13 57.28 -14.36 -9.01
C TYR A 13 56.41 -13.88 -7.84
N ARG A 14 55.23 -14.47 -7.61
CA ARG A 14 54.23 -14.03 -6.60
C ARG A 14 54.73 -13.88 -5.15
N ASN A 15 55.79 -14.60 -4.80
CA ASN A 15 56.37 -14.65 -3.46
C ASN A 15 57.59 -13.72 -3.29
N GLN A 16 58.13 -13.15 -4.37
CA GLN A 16 59.22 -12.19 -4.30
C GLN A 16 58.70 -10.80 -3.94
N ARG A 17 59.47 -10.08 -3.11
CA ARG A 17 59.12 -8.74 -2.58
C ARG A 17 60.21 -7.70 -2.79
N ASP A 18 61.40 -8.11 -3.24
CA ASP A 18 62.54 -7.22 -3.46
C ASP A 18 63.06 -7.45 -4.90
N PHE A 19 62.69 -6.54 -5.79
CA PHE A 19 62.98 -6.57 -7.22
C PHE A 19 64.17 -5.68 -7.59
N SER A 20 64.66 -4.87 -6.66
CA SER A 20 65.74 -3.89 -6.74
C SER A 20 67.09 -4.57 -6.58
N HIS A 21 67.12 -5.65 -5.80
CA HIS A 21 68.27 -6.54 -5.64
C HIS A 21 68.16 -7.80 -6.53
N HIS A 22 67.14 -7.90 -7.37
CA HIS A 22 66.97 -9.03 -8.28
C HIS A 22 67.90 -8.89 -9.51
N PRO A 23 68.54 -9.98 -9.98
CA PRO A 23 69.43 -9.95 -11.17
C PRO A 23 68.77 -9.39 -12.44
N LEU A 24 67.44 -9.44 -12.51
CA LEU A 24 66.62 -8.98 -13.64
C LEU A 24 65.95 -7.61 -13.41
N HIS A 25 66.37 -6.83 -12.42
CA HIS A 25 65.77 -5.54 -12.06
C HIS A 25 65.51 -4.63 -13.28
N LYS A 26 66.49 -4.48 -14.18
CA LYS A 26 66.37 -3.66 -15.39
C LYS A 26 65.27 -4.14 -16.33
N LEU A 27 65.05 -5.46 -16.41
CA LEU A 27 63.99 -6.06 -17.22
C LEU A 27 62.61 -5.82 -16.61
N PHE A 28 62.51 -5.96 -15.28
CA PHE A 28 61.29 -5.67 -14.52
C PHE A 28 60.86 -4.20 -14.63
N LEU A 29 61.82 -3.27 -14.54
CA LEU A 29 61.58 -1.84 -14.71
C LEU A 29 61.08 -1.49 -16.12
N ASN A 30 61.63 -2.15 -17.15
CA ASN A 30 61.20 -1.98 -18.54
C ASN A 30 59.79 -2.54 -18.79
N ILE A 31 59.47 -3.71 -18.22
CA ILE A 31 58.12 -4.30 -18.28
C ILE A 31 57.11 -3.41 -17.58
N PHE A 32 57.44 -2.90 -16.38
CA PHE A 32 56.62 -1.94 -15.65
C PHE A 32 56.29 -0.71 -16.50
N SER A 33 57.33 -0.11 -17.08
CA SER A 33 57.19 1.08 -17.95
C SER A 33 56.35 0.80 -19.20
N CYS A 34 56.50 -0.38 -19.82
CA CYS A 34 55.72 -0.76 -21.00
C CYS A 34 54.25 -1.06 -20.69
N LEU A 35 53.96 -1.76 -19.58
CA LEU A 35 52.58 -2.04 -19.16
C LEU A 35 51.83 -0.74 -18.85
N ILE A 36 52.49 0.22 -18.21
CA ILE A 36 51.91 1.54 -17.98
C ILE A 36 51.64 2.22 -19.33
N LYS A 37 52.69 2.50 -20.12
CA LYS A 37 52.58 3.28 -21.37
C LYS A 37 51.60 2.67 -22.39
N ASN A 38 51.57 1.35 -22.55
CA ASN A 38 50.90 0.71 -23.68
C ASN A 38 49.58 0.01 -23.33
N ARG A 39 49.27 -0.20 -22.04
CA ARG A 39 48.06 -0.94 -21.61
C ARG A 39 47.21 -0.18 -20.59
N LEU A 40 47.81 0.71 -19.78
CA LEU A 40 47.04 1.56 -18.87
C LEU A 40 46.59 2.86 -19.51
N VAL A 41 47.34 3.35 -20.48
CA VAL A 41 47.20 4.73 -20.96
C VAL A 41 46.54 4.87 -22.34
N CYS A 42 46.51 3.79 -23.10
CA CYS A 42 45.95 3.79 -24.45
C CYS A 42 44.49 3.33 -24.48
N GLU A 43 43.87 3.48 -25.66
CA GLU A 43 42.51 3.02 -25.96
C GLU A 43 42.28 1.50 -25.77
N TRP A 44 43.35 0.73 -25.55
CA TRP A 44 43.30 -0.69 -25.26
C TRP A 44 42.32 -1.02 -24.11
N LEU A 45 42.25 -0.19 -23.05
CA LEU A 45 41.30 -0.35 -21.94
C LEU A 45 39.83 -0.28 -22.35
N ARG A 46 39.51 0.31 -23.51
CA ARG A 46 38.15 0.37 -24.06
C ARG A 46 37.76 -0.90 -24.82
N GLN A 47 38.75 -1.66 -25.29
CA GLN A 47 38.55 -2.82 -26.19
C GLN A 47 38.94 -4.15 -25.54
N ALA A 48 39.69 -4.13 -24.43
CA ALA A 48 40.17 -5.32 -23.76
C ALA A 48 39.09 -6.01 -22.90
N SER A 49 39.11 -7.34 -22.87
CA SER A 49 38.28 -8.13 -21.96
C SER A 49 38.67 -7.91 -20.49
N PRO A 50 37.72 -8.05 -19.54
CA PRO A 50 37.99 -7.91 -18.10
C PRO A 50 39.15 -8.79 -17.59
N ASP A 51 39.29 -10.00 -18.11
CA ASP A 51 40.34 -10.94 -17.72
C ASP A 51 41.75 -10.46 -18.12
N ASN A 52 41.87 -9.87 -19.31
CA ASN A 52 43.12 -9.28 -19.78
C ASN A 52 43.48 -8.03 -18.97
N ILE A 53 42.48 -7.23 -18.61
CA ILE A 53 42.68 -6.08 -17.73
C ILE A 53 43.22 -6.58 -16.39
N LEU A 54 42.59 -7.58 -15.78
CA LEU A 54 42.97 -8.19 -14.50
C LEU A 54 44.41 -8.73 -14.53
N GLY A 55 44.81 -9.44 -15.59
CA GLY A 55 46.18 -9.95 -15.77
C GLY A 55 47.24 -8.84 -15.73
N VAL A 56 46.99 -7.71 -16.43
CA VAL A 56 47.86 -6.53 -16.39
C VAL A 56 47.93 -5.94 -14.97
N LEU A 57 46.82 -5.91 -14.22
CA LEU A 57 46.81 -5.41 -12.84
C LEU A 57 47.68 -6.30 -11.92
N ILE A 58 47.64 -7.62 -12.11
CA ILE A 58 48.40 -8.59 -11.30
C ILE A 58 49.90 -8.38 -11.50
N CYS A 59 50.37 -8.22 -12.74
CA CYS A 59 51.78 -7.97 -13.01
C CYS A 59 52.27 -6.65 -12.40
N LEU A 60 51.46 -5.58 -12.48
CA LEU A 60 51.78 -4.30 -11.84
C LEU A 60 51.84 -4.43 -10.32
N ARG A 61 50.96 -5.22 -9.69
CA ARG A 61 51.00 -5.48 -8.24
C ARG A 61 52.31 -6.09 -7.80
N LEU A 62 52.84 -7.03 -8.57
CA LEU A 62 54.05 -7.75 -8.22
C LEU A 62 55.25 -6.81 -8.25
N LEU A 63 55.34 -5.98 -9.28
CA LEU A 63 56.46 -5.06 -9.51
C LEU A 63 56.54 -3.88 -8.50
N ILE A 64 55.41 -3.48 -7.89
CA ILE A 64 55.34 -2.34 -6.96
C ILE A 64 55.68 -2.73 -5.50
N ARG A 65 55.86 -4.01 -5.18
CA ARG A 65 56.11 -4.48 -3.78
C ARG A 65 57.47 -4.11 -3.19
N ASP A 66 58.32 -3.48 -3.99
CA ASP A 66 59.71 -3.20 -3.67
C ASP A 66 59.91 -1.89 -2.88
N PRO A 67 60.53 -1.94 -1.69
CA PRO A 67 60.72 -0.78 -0.82
C PRO A 67 61.72 0.28 -1.34
N HIS A 68 62.58 -0.02 -2.32
CA HIS A 68 63.53 0.93 -2.91
C HIS A 68 62.94 1.80 -4.04
N HIS A 69 61.69 1.58 -4.45
CA HIS A 69 61.00 2.44 -5.43
C HIS A 69 60.42 3.73 -4.84
N GLN A 70 61.09 4.31 -3.83
CA GLN A 70 60.86 5.68 -3.31
C GLN A 70 61.37 6.79 -4.27
N TYR A 71 61.41 6.53 -5.57
CA TYR A 71 61.76 7.50 -6.61
C TYR A 71 60.53 8.33 -7.02
N MET A 72 59.80 8.86 -6.04
CA MET A 72 58.47 9.48 -6.18
C MET A 72 58.47 11.01 -6.07
N GLU A 73 59.63 11.67 -5.97
CA GLU A 73 59.74 13.15 -6.00
C GLU A 73 60.38 13.70 -7.29
N SER A 74 61.40 13.04 -7.85
CA SER A 74 62.02 13.54 -9.10
C SER A 74 61.15 13.24 -10.33
N VAL A 75 60.49 12.07 -10.36
CA VAL A 75 59.58 11.70 -11.44
C VAL A 75 58.35 12.58 -11.45
N SER A 76 57.88 13.06 -10.28
CA SER A 76 56.81 14.05 -10.18
C SER A 76 57.22 15.46 -10.58
N SER A 77 58.52 15.80 -10.49
CA SER A 77 59.02 17.12 -10.90
C SER A 77 59.25 17.20 -12.41
N ASP A 78 59.74 16.13 -13.03
CA ASP A 78 59.83 16.03 -14.51
C ASP A 78 58.44 15.85 -15.17
N TYR A 79 57.42 15.45 -14.39
CA TYR A 79 56.01 15.36 -14.82
C TYR A 79 55.33 16.72 -14.99
N LEU A 80 55.89 17.79 -14.41
CA LEU A 80 55.29 19.14 -14.40
C LEU A 80 55.62 19.98 -15.64
N GLU A 81 56.68 19.66 -16.39
CA GLU A 81 57.11 20.43 -17.57
C GLU A 81 56.66 19.85 -18.92
N GLY A 82 56.17 18.60 -18.95
CA GLY A 82 55.72 17.91 -20.17
C GLY A 82 54.22 17.99 -20.40
N GLY A 83 53.78 18.89 -21.28
CA GLY A 83 52.39 18.98 -21.72
C GLY A 83 51.83 17.67 -22.30
N TYR A 84 50.56 17.40 -22.00
CA TYR A 84 49.70 16.37 -22.60
C TYR A 84 50.37 15.02 -22.83
N GLN A 85 50.59 14.21 -21.77
CA GLN A 85 50.44 12.73 -21.79
C GLN A 85 50.96 12.00 -20.50
N ILE A 86 50.12 11.11 -19.92
CA ILE A 86 50.47 9.73 -19.45
C ILE A 86 50.91 9.43 -17.97
N PHE A 87 49.95 8.87 -17.19
CA PHE A 87 49.89 7.90 -16.04
C PHE A 87 51.13 7.44 -15.23
N ALA A 88 50.91 7.20 -13.90
CA ALA A 88 51.24 5.99 -13.09
C ALA A 88 50.80 6.23 -11.61
N VAL A 89 50.04 5.38 -10.91
CA VAL A 89 50.51 4.25 -10.08
C VAL A 89 49.31 3.38 -9.61
N ASP A 90 49.53 2.07 -9.42
CA ASP A 90 48.88 1.16 -8.44
C ASP A 90 47.85 0.08 -8.78
N LYS A 91 47.69 -0.52 -9.96
CA LYS A 91 46.44 -1.27 -10.26
C LYS A 91 45.97 -2.50 -9.43
N LEU A 92 46.69 -2.97 -8.40
CA LEU A 92 46.13 -3.93 -7.41
C LEU A 92 46.40 -3.56 -5.94
N VAL A 93 47.20 -2.51 -5.72
CA VAL A 93 47.13 -1.72 -4.49
C VAL A 93 46.01 -0.67 -4.61
N ASN A 94 45.56 -0.33 -5.83
CA ASN A 94 44.53 0.63 -6.26
C ASN A 94 43.11 0.23 -5.87
N MET A 95 42.80 -1.04 -5.66
CA MET A 95 41.47 -1.39 -5.12
C MET A 95 41.38 -0.96 -3.65
N THR A 96 42.44 -1.20 -2.87
CA THR A 96 42.59 -0.67 -1.50
C THR A 96 43.02 0.80 -1.46
N ILE A 97 43.69 1.34 -2.48
CA ILE A 97 44.14 2.73 -2.55
C ILE A 97 43.01 3.62 -3.01
N PHE A 98 42.21 3.29 -4.02
CA PHE A 98 41.00 4.08 -4.28
C PHE A 98 40.03 4.00 -3.12
N GLN A 99 39.93 2.88 -2.39
CA GLN A 99 39.21 2.83 -1.12
C GLN A 99 39.83 3.77 -0.07
N LYS A 100 41.15 3.75 0.15
CA LYS A 100 41.86 4.61 1.13
C LYS A 100 41.89 6.10 0.74
N LEU A 101 42.21 6.41 -0.51
CA LEU A 101 42.15 7.74 -1.13
C LEU A 101 40.71 8.27 -1.13
N SER A 102 39.71 7.42 -1.39
CA SER A 102 38.31 7.83 -1.28
C SER A 102 37.85 7.93 0.18
N ALA A 103 38.50 7.27 1.14
CA ALA A 103 38.22 7.48 2.56
C ALA A 103 38.70 8.87 3.02
N VAL A 104 39.80 9.38 2.46
CA VAL A 104 40.41 10.67 2.82
C VAL A 104 39.83 11.83 1.98
N GLU A 105 39.15 12.78 2.64
CA GLU A 105 38.34 13.83 2.00
C GLU A 105 39.07 14.64 0.91
N HIS A 106 40.28 15.13 1.18
CA HIS A 106 41.05 15.95 0.22
C HIS A 106 41.54 15.18 -1.02
N GLN A 107 41.53 13.84 -0.99
CA GLN A 107 41.99 12.98 -2.08
C GLN A 107 40.85 12.53 -2.99
N ARG A 108 39.58 12.65 -2.56
CA ARG A 108 38.38 12.31 -3.36
C ARG A 108 38.29 13.11 -4.66
N ALA A 109 38.64 14.41 -4.61
CA ALA A 109 38.65 15.29 -5.78
C ALA A 109 39.61 14.80 -6.87
N TRP A 110 40.75 14.23 -6.47
CA TRP A 110 41.75 13.66 -7.37
C TRP A 110 41.22 12.40 -8.07
N VAL A 111 40.56 11.50 -7.33
CA VAL A 111 39.95 10.26 -7.86
C VAL A 111 38.94 10.58 -8.98
N ILE A 112 38.18 11.66 -8.81
CA ILE A 112 37.22 12.13 -9.81
C ILE A 112 37.91 12.79 -11.01
N LYS A 113 38.89 13.65 -10.78
CA LYS A 113 39.66 14.33 -11.83
C LYS A 113 40.39 13.33 -12.75
N CYS A 114 40.84 12.21 -12.20
CA CYS A 114 41.47 11.12 -12.95
C CYS A 114 40.49 10.14 -13.62
N ARG A 115 39.18 10.40 -13.58
CA ARG A 115 38.12 9.51 -14.12
C ARG A 115 38.14 8.08 -13.55
N ALA A 116 38.72 7.89 -12.36
CA ALA A 116 38.81 6.57 -11.74
C ALA A 116 37.41 6.02 -11.40
N HIS A 117 36.44 6.89 -11.08
CA HIS A 117 35.03 6.52 -10.88
C HIS A 117 34.40 5.80 -12.08
N GLU A 118 34.73 6.18 -13.33
CA GLU A 118 34.27 5.46 -14.53
C GLU A 118 34.79 4.01 -14.56
N THR A 119 36.03 3.80 -14.12
CA THR A 119 36.64 2.47 -14.05
C THR A 119 36.04 1.65 -12.92
N LEU A 120 35.78 2.27 -11.76
CA LEU A 120 35.14 1.61 -10.61
C LEU A 120 33.72 1.13 -10.96
N VAL A 121 32.93 1.93 -11.69
CA VAL A 121 31.58 1.50 -12.15
C VAL A 121 31.67 0.32 -13.11
N LYS A 122 32.64 0.29 -14.04
CA LYS A 122 32.84 -0.87 -14.93
C LYS A 122 33.22 -2.14 -14.19
N LEU A 123 33.97 -2.02 -13.09
CA LEU A 123 34.38 -3.14 -12.26
C LEU A 123 33.22 -3.76 -11.48
N LEU A 124 32.08 -3.08 -11.35
CA LEU A 124 30.86 -3.67 -10.79
C LEU A 124 30.27 -4.80 -11.65
N ALA A 125 30.72 -4.97 -12.90
CA ALA A 125 30.38 -6.10 -13.75
C ALA A 125 31.37 -7.29 -13.64
N SER A 126 32.37 -7.19 -12.76
CA SER A 126 33.35 -8.27 -12.53
C SER A 126 32.70 -9.45 -11.81
N ARG A 127 33.19 -10.67 -12.06
CA ARG A 127 32.82 -11.89 -11.29
C ARG A 127 33.68 -12.11 -10.05
N ASP A 128 34.76 -11.34 -9.89
CA ASP A 128 35.64 -11.42 -8.73
C ASP A 128 35.05 -10.65 -7.54
N THR A 129 34.71 -11.36 -6.47
CA THR A 129 34.09 -10.79 -5.26
C THR A 129 34.96 -9.77 -4.54
N SER A 130 36.29 -9.88 -4.62
CA SER A 130 37.23 -8.92 -4.02
C SER A 130 37.29 -7.64 -4.84
N ALA A 131 37.25 -7.74 -6.18
CA ALA A 131 37.16 -6.59 -7.07
C ALA A 131 35.83 -5.85 -6.91
N LEU A 132 34.71 -6.58 -6.81
CA LEU A 132 33.38 -6.02 -6.55
C LEU A 132 33.35 -5.26 -5.22
N LEU A 133 33.82 -5.89 -4.15
CA LEU A 133 33.85 -5.28 -2.81
C LEU A 133 34.70 -4.01 -2.78
N GLY A 134 35.89 -4.04 -3.38
CA GLY A 134 36.76 -2.86 -3.46
C GLY A 134 36.13 -1.71 -4.26
N ALA A 135 35.48 -2.03 -5.38
CA ALA A 135 34.78 -1.05 -6.20
C ALA A 135 33.58 -0.43 -5.46
N LEU A 136 32.75 -1.26 -4.80
CA LEU A 136 31.61 -0.81 -4.01
C LEU A 136 32.05 0.13 -2.88
N LEU A 137 33.02 -0.26 -2.05
CA LEU A 137 33.49 0.56 -0.92
C LEU A 137 34.09 1.89 -1.37
N ALA A 138 34.85 1.91 -2.47
CA ALA A 138 35.41 3.14 -3.01
C ALA A 138 34.31 4.08 -3.55
N LEU A 139 33.33 3.55 -4.30
CA LEU A 139 32.21 4.32 -4.82
C LEU A 139 31.30 4.84 -3.70
N THR A 140 31.02 4.05 -2.66
CA THR A 140 30.26 4.49 -1.48
C THR A 140 30.95 5.68 -0.81
N SER A 141 32.28 5.61 -0.66
CA SER A 141 33.07 6.70 -0.06
C SER A 141 33.06 7.98 -0.92
N LEU A 142 32.99 7.85 -2.26
CA LEU A 142 32.90 9.01 -3.17
C LEU A 142 31.50 9.65 -3.19
N ALA A 143 30.46 8.84 -3.03
CA ALA A 143 29.06 9.29 -3.08
C ALA A 143 28.64 10.13 -1.88
N ASP A 144 29.32 9.99 -0.73
CA ASP A 144 28.90 10.53 0.58
C ASP A 144 28.93 12.07 0.71
N LEU A 145 29.69 12.80 -0.12
CA LEU A 145 29.88 14.26 0.10
C LEU A 145 29.57 15.16 -1.11
N GLU A 146 30.00 14.85 -2.34
CA GLU A 146 29.78 15.77 -3.49
C GLU A 146 29.71 15.14 -4.88
N TYR A 147 30.14 13.88 -5.06
CA TYR A 147 30.35 13.32 -6.41
C TYR A 147 29.26 12.36 -6.90
N LYS A 148 28.15 12.27 -6.17
CA LYS A 148 27.00 11.41 -6.51
C LYS A 148 26.40 11.69 -7.89
N GLU A 149 26.36 12.95 -8.33
CA GLU A 149 25.84 13.31 -9.66
C GLU A 149 26.70 12.74 -10.78
N LYS A 150 28.03 12.90 -10.69
CA LYS A 150 28.98 12.36 -11.69
C LYS A 150 28.95 10.84 -11.77
N ILE A 151 28.77 10.16 -10.64
CA ILE A 151 28.62 8.70 -10.61
C ILE A 151 27.26 8.30 -11.21
N GLY A 152 26.19 9.04 -10.90
CA GLY A 152 24.84 8.80 -11.42
C GLY A 152 24.66 9.08 -12.91
N GLU A 153 25.57 9.80 -13.55
CA GLU A 153 25.61 9.92 -15.02
C GLU A 153 25.97 8.60 -15.73
N LEU A 154 26.62 7.68 -15.01
CA LEU A 154 27.02 6.36 -15.53
C LEU A 154 25.91 5.32 -15.31
N PRO A 155 25.83 4.25 -16.13
CA PRO A 155 24.83 3.19 -16.00
C PRO A 155 25.17 2.24 -14.82
N VAL A 156 25.11 2.77 -13.60
CA VAL A 156 25.54 2.10 -12.37
C VAL A 156 24.44 1.21 -11.79
N VAL A 157 23.18 1.60 -11.92
CA VAL A 157 22.05 0.92 -11.26
C VAL A 157 21.89 -0.52 -11.72
N GLY A 158 22.05 -0.81 -13.01
CA GLY A 158 21.94 -2.17 -13.54
C GLY A 158 22.90 -3.14 -12.85
N SER A 159 24.17 -2.76 -12.70
CA SER A 159 25.16 -3.56 -11.98
C SER A 159 24.83 -3.71 -10.49
N LEU A 160 24.35 -2.64 -9.84
CA LEU A 160 23.97 -2.68 -8.43
C LEU A 160 22.79 -3.62 -8.17
N LEU A 161 21.78 -3.62 -9.04
CA LEU A 161 20.62 -4.52 -8.95
C LEU A 161 21.02 -5.98 -9.10
N VAL A 162 21.93 -6.30 -10.04
CA VAL A 162 22.49 -7.65 -10.19
C VAL A 162 23.23 -8.06 -8.91
N ILE A 163 24.06 -7.18 -8.35
CA ILE A 163 24.78 -7.48 -7.10
C ILE A 163 23.81 -7.70 -5.94
N LEU A 164 22.72 -6.93 -5.87
CA LEU A 164 21.68 -7.08 -4.83
C LEU A 164 20.97 -8.43 -4.89
N GLN A 165 20.84 -9.03 -6.08
CA GLN A 165 20.14 -10.30 -6.28
C GLN A 165 21.07 -11.52 -6.19
N GLU A 166 22.31 -11.40 -6.65
CA GLU A 166 23.22 -12.54 -6.79
C GLU A 166 24.21 -12.70 -5.62
N TYR A 167 24.43 -11.67 -4.79
CA TYR A 167 25.49 -11.67 -3.77
C TYR A 167 24.99 -11.26 -2.38
N ASP A 168 24.60 -12.23 -1.55
CA ASP A 168 24.09 -12.00 -0.19
C ASP A 168 25.01 -11.12 0.68
N LEU A 169 26.33 -11.34 0.61
CA LEU A 169 27.32 -10.61 1.41
C LEU A 169 27.56 -9.17 0.91
N LEU A 170 27.45 -8.94 -0.39
CA LEU A 170 27.72 -7.65 -1.03
C LEU A 170 26.46 -6.79 -1.18
N SER A 171 25.28 -7.40 -1.07
CA SER A 171 23.97 -6.75 -1.13
C SER A 171 23.89 -5.52 -0.21
N LYS A 172 24.43 -5.61 1.00
CA LYS A 172 24.45 -4.52 1.99
C LYS A 172 25.19 -3.28 1.47
N VAL A 173 26.39 -3.46 0.92
CA VAL A 173 27.22 -2.36 0.42
C VAL A 173 26.64 -1.81 -0.89
N SER A 174 26.08 -2.69 -1.73
CA SER A 174 25.37 -2.29 -2.95
C SER A 174 24.14 -1.43 -2.65
N ALA A 175 23.31 -1.84 -1.67
CA ALA A 175 22.13 -1.08 -1.24
C ALA A 175 22.53 0.27 -0.65
N GLU A 176 23.62 0.32 0.11
CA GLU A 176 24.12 1.55 0.70
C GLU A 176 24.66 2.52 -0.36
N LEU A 177 25.38 2.03 -1.36
CA LEU A 177 25.79 2.85 -2.50
C LEU A 177 24.58 3.39 -3.26
N LEU A 178 23.57 2.53 -3.53
CA LEU A 178 22.34 2.97 -4.19
C LEU A 178 21.61 4.04 -3.36
N ARG A 179 21.55 3.89 -2.03
CA ARG A 179 21.00 4.87 -1.10
C ARG A 179 21.69 6.24 -1.25
N LEU A 180 23.02 6.29 -1.28
CA LEU A 180 23.77 7.54 -1.43
C LEU A 180 23.62 8.19 -2.81
N LEU A 181 23.46 7.38 -3.86
CA LEU A 181 23.29 7.87 -5.24
C LEU A 181 21.86 8.30 -5.54
N CYS A 182 20.85 7.71 -4.89
CA CYS A 182 19.43 7.92 -5.19
C CYS A 182 18.97 9.38 -5.20
N PRO A 183 19.53 10.34 -4.42
CA PRO A 183 19.19 11.76 -4.57
C PRO A 183 19.47 12.37 -5.95
N ALA A 184 20.31 11.73 -6.78
CA ALA A 184 20.58 12.21 -8.14
C ALA A 184 19.42 11.81 -9.08
N PRO A 185 18.76 12.75 -9.78
CA PRO A 185 17.57 12.46 -10.62
C PRO A 185 17.79 11.37 -11.68
N ARG A 186 19.00 11.28 -12.25
CA ARG A 186 19.35 10.24 -13.25
C ARG A 186 19.28 8.82 -12.70
N ILE A 187 19.43 8.64 -11.39
CA ILE A 187 19.30 7.32 -10.76
C ILE A 187 17.84 6.84 -10.81
N TRP A 188 16.86 7.73 -10.66
CA TRP A 188 15.44 7.35 -10.72
C TRP A 188 15.07 6.84 -12.11
N GLU A 189 15.55 7.50 -13.16
CA GLU A 189 15.38 7.06 -14.55
C GLU A 189 16.01 5.68 -14.79
N GLN A 190 17.22 5.45 -14.26
CA GLN A 190 17.87 4.15 -14.37
C GLN A 190 17.11 3.06 -13.59
N VAL A 191 16.65 3.33 -12.37
CA VAL A 191 15.83 2.37 -11.60
C VAL A 191 14.58 1.97 -12.37
N ARG A 192 13.91 2.94 -13.02
CA ARG A 192 12.76 2.66 -13.89
C ARG A 192 13.15 1.85 -15.13
N ALA A 193 14.25 2.21 -15.79
CA ALA A 193 14.72 1.55 -17.01
C ALA A 193 15.16 0.10 -16.78
N TYR A 194 15.71 -0.21 -15.61
CA TYR A 194 16.19 -1.55 -15.24
C TYR A 194 15.18 -2.38 -14.42
N GLU A 195 13.89 -1.99 -14.38
CA GLU A 195 12.86 -2.67 -13.58
C GLU A 195 13.29 -2.88 -12.11
N GLY A 196 13.89 -1.85 -11.47
CA GLY A 196 14.48 -1.97 -10.14
C GLY A 196 13.49 -2.00 -8.97
N VAL A 197 12.25 -1.53 -9.16
CA VAL A 197 11.22 -1.48 -8.10
C VAL A 197 10.91 -2.87 -7.50
N PRO A 198 10.64 -3.92 -8.29
CA PRO A 198 10.46 -5.29 -7.77
C PRO A 198 11.65 -5.79 -6.96
N VAL A 199 12.88 -5.49 -7.40
CA VAL A 199 14.10 -5.90 -6.72
C VAL A 199 14.18 -5.24 -5.35
N LEU A 200 13.98 -3.92 -5.28
CA LEU A 200 13.99 -3.17 -4.02
C LEU A 200 12.91 -3.63 -3.05
N LEU A 201 11.72 -3.95 -3.55
CA LEU A 201 10.64 -4.50 -2.73
C LEU A 201 10.99 -5.90 -2.20
N SER A 202 11.65 -6.75 -3.00
CA SER A 202 12.07 -8.08 -2.52
C SER A 202 13.03 -8.01 -1.32
N LEU A 203 13.86 -6.95 -1.23
CA LEU A 203 14.77 -6.73 -0.11
C LEU A 203 14.06 -6.39 1.21
N LEU A 204 12.80 -5.96 1.16
CA LEU A 204 11.98 -5.67 2.35
C LEU A 204 11.66 -6.91 3.19
N GLN A 205 11.89 -8.10 2.64
CA GLN A 205 11.73 -9.36 3.37
C GLN A 205 12.98 -9.73 4.19
N SER A 206 14.12 -9.06 3.97
CA SER A 206 15.38 -9.38 4.65
C SER A 206 15.34 -9.07 6.15
N ASP A 207 15.94 -9.95 6.95
CA ASP A 207 16.10 -9.77 8.39
C ASP A 207 17.34 -8.93 8.77
N HIS A 208 18.13 -8.50 7.77
CA HIS A 208 19.29 -7.63 7.98
C HIS A 208 18.87 -6.16 8.02
N LEU A 209 18.96 -5.57 9.22
CA LEU A 209 18.48 -4.22 9.50
C LEU A 209 19.08 -3.13 8.58
N ARG A 210 20.37 -3.23 8.24
CA ARG A 210 21.05 -2.26 7.37
C ARG A 210 20.60 -2.35 5.92
N LEU A 211 20.48 -3.56 5.39
CA LEU A 211 19.99 -3.79 4.03
C LEU A 211 18.56 -3.28 3.89
N LEU A 212 17.72 -3.63 4.87
CA LEU A 212 16.35 -3.16 4.98
C LEU A 212 16.28 -1.63 5.04
N GLY A 213 17.06 -1.01 5.93
CA GLY A 213 17.10 0.44 6.09
C GLY A 213 17.49 1.16 4.80
N SER A 214 18.52 0.69 4.09
CA SER A 214 18.94 1.27 2.81
C SER A 214 17.88 1.07 1.71
N ALA A 215 17.26 -0.11 1.63
CA ALA A 215 16.19 -0.37 0.66
C ALA A 215 14.94 0.50 0.89
N VAL A 216 14.47 0.59 2.14
CA VAL A 216 13.34 1.45 2.52
C VAL A 216 13.64 2.91 2.18
N TRP A 217 14.85 3.39 2.50
CA TRP A 217 15.23 4.77 2.21
C TRP A 217 15.22 5.09 0.71
N VAL A 218 15.73 4.18 -0.12
CA VAL A 218 15.67 4.32 -1.59
C VAL A 218 14.21 4.39 -2.04
N LEU A 219 13.34 3.50 -1.53
CA LEU A 219 11.92 3.53 -1.86
C LEU A 219 11.25 4.85 -1.47
N VAL A 220 11.57 5.44 -0.31
CA VAL A 220 11.04 6.76 0.12
C VAL A 220 11.34 7.82 -0.92
N GLN A 221 12.59 7.91 -1.37
CA GLN A 221 13.00 8.90 -2.38
C GLN A 221 12.30 8.68 -3.72
N LEU A 222 12.18 7.42 -4.14
CA LEU A 222 11.48 7.08 -5.37
C LEU A 222 9.97 7.37 -5.31
N CYS A 223 9.36 7.42 -4.13
CA CYS A 223 7.95 7.78 -3.97
C CYS A 223 7.67 9.25 -4.30
N GLU A 224 8.68 10.13 -4.35
CA GLU A 224 8.51 11.52 -4.78
C GLU A 224 8.11 11.62 -6.26
N ASP A 225 8.47 10.62 -7.09
CA ASP A 225 8.00 10.52 -8.47
C ASP A 225 6.63 9.81 -8.51
N PRO A 226 5.58 10.45 -9.05
CA PRO A 226 4.23 9.89 -9.04
C PRO A 226 4.10 8.62 -9.89
N GLY A 227 4.92 8.46 -10.94
CA GLY A 227 4.93 7.29 -11.80
C GLY A 227 5.53 6.06 -11.10
N ILE A 228 6.65 6.24 -10.42
CA ILE A 228 7.30 5.18 -9.63
C ILE A 228 6.48 4.85 -8.39
N ALA A 229 5.88 5.85 -7.73
CA ALA A 229 4.95 5.63 -6.62
C ALA A 229 3.76 4.76 -7.04
N ALA A 230 3.20 4.97 -8.22
CA ALA A 230 2.13 4.13 -8.77
C ALA A 230 2.60 2.69 -9.04
N GLU A 231 3.85 2.52 -9.48
CA GLU A 231 4.46 1.21 -9.67
C GLU A 231 4.69 0.48 -8.34
N ILE A 232 5.28 1.15 -7.33
CA ILE A 232 5.46 0.62 -5.97
C ILE A 232 4.11 0.16 -5.39
N ARG A 233 3.04 0.95 -5.59
CA ARG A 233 1.68 0.59 -5.18
C ARG A 233 1.17 -0.66 -5.91
N ALA A 234 1.36 -0.74 -7.22
CA ALA A 234 0.94 -1.89 -8.02
C ALA A 234 1.61 -3.20 -7.58
N TRP A 235 2.85 -3.11 -7.07
CA TRP A 235 3.61 -4.23 -6.53
C TRP A 235 3.32 -4.55 -5.06
N GLY A 236 2.33 -3.91 -4.45
CA GLY A 236 1.96 -4.16 -3.06
C GLY A 236 2.94 -3.59 -2.04
N GLY A 237 3.75 -2.57 -2.41
CA GLY A 237 4.74 -1.96 -1.53
C GLY A 237 4.14 -1.43 -0.23
N VAL A 238 2.90 -0.93 -0.25
CA VAL A 238 2.17 -0.50 0.96
C VAL A 238 2.04 -1.64 1.98
N GLN A 239 1.69 -2.84 1.55
CA GLN A 239 1.51 -4.00 2.43
C GLN A 239 2.85 -4.48 3.00
N GLN A 240 3.90 -4.46 2.18
CA GLN A 240 5.25 -4.86 2.59
C GLN A 240 5.83 -3.86 3.62
N LEU A 241 5.63 -2.55 3.42
CA LEU A 241 6.02 -1.52 4.39
C LEU A 241 5.23 -1.63 5.70
N LEU A 242 3.93 -1.88 5.64
CA LEU A 242 3.12 -2.14 6.84
C LEU A 242 3.57 -3.39 7.59
N HIS A 243 4.04 -4.42 6.88
CA HIS A 243 4.58 -5.63 7.48
C HIS A 243 5.88 -5.33 8.26
N ILE A 244 6.77 -4.47 7.76
CA ILE A 244 7.99 -4.04 8.48
C ILE A 244 7.66 -3.29 9.76
N LEU A 245 6.58 -2.50 9.76
CA LEU A 245 6.12 -1.80 10.96
C LEU A 245 5.55 -2.73 12.05
N ARG A 246 5.30 -4.01 11.74
CA ARG A 246 4.96 -5.02 12.76
C ARG A 246 6.25 -5.47 13.48
N LYS A 247 6.13 -5.88 14.75
CA LYS A 247 7.29 -6.41 15.49
C LYS A 247 7.93 -7.57 14.73
N ARG A 248 9.14 -7.37 14.21
CA ARG A 248 10.05 -8.39 13.68
C ARG A 248 11.26 -8.51 14.61
N GLU A 249 11.80 -9.71 14.70
CA GLU A 249 13.13 -9.96 15.25
C GLU A 249 14.13 -9.77 14.11
N TYR A 250 15.12 -8.88 14.29
CA TYR A 250 16.13 -8.60 13.26
C TYR A 250 17.47 -9.21 13.66
N ILE A 251 18.25 -9.63 12.66
CA ILE A 251 19.57 -10.22 12.87
C ILE A 251 20.60 -9.08 13.04
N SER A 252 21.29 -9.07 14.20
CA SER A 252 22.36 -8.12 14.53
C SER A 252 23.60 -8.34 13.66
N ASP A 253 24.15 -7.25 13.15
CA ASP A 253 25.30 -7.23 12.23
C ASP A 253 26.61 -7.04 13.00
N ARG A 254 27.00 -8.04 13.82
CA ARG A 254 28.30 -8.01 14.53
C ARG A 254 29.54 -8.21 13.63
N SER A 255 29.38 -8.52 12.35
CA SER A 255 30.51 -8.56 11.41
C SER A 255 30.73 -7.17 10.79
N SER A 256 31.57 -6.35 11.43
CA SER A 256 31.89 -5.02 10.93
C SER A 256 32.51 -5.09 9.53
N VAL A 257 32.09 -4.18 8.66
CA VAL A 257 32.73 -3.91 7.36
C VAL A 257 34.22 -3.58 7.53
N GLU A 258 34.66 -3.17 8.72
CA GLU A 258 36.08 -3.01 9.07
C GLU A 258 36.88 -4.32 8.98
N THR A 259 36.29 -5.47 9.30
CA THR A 259 36.97 -6.77 9.12
C THR A 259 37.17 -7.16 7.65
N LEU A 260 36.39 -6.59 6.72
CA LEU A 260 36.51 -6.80 5.27
C LEU A 260 37.60 -5.93 4.61
N SER A 261 38.13 -4.93 5.32
CA SER A 261 39.15 -3.99 4.83
C SER A 261 40.58 -4.57 4.80
N SER A 262 40.78 -5.80 5.31
CA SER A 262 42.08 -6.47 5.31
C SER A 262 42.16 -7.53 4.21
N ALA A 263 43.24 -7.52 3.44
CA ALA A 263 43.55 -8.55 2.42
C ALA A 263 43.69 -9.98 2.98
N ASN A 264 43.55 -10.17 4.30
CA ASN A 264 43.62 -11.43 5.03
C ASN A 264 42.24 -11.90 5.57
N ALA A 265 41.13 -11.27 5.18
CA ALA A 265 39.79 -11.56 5.70
C ALA A 265 39.21 -12.93 5.28
N ALA A 266 39.81 -13.61 4.28
CA ALA A 266 39.34 -14.89 3.75
C ALA A 266 39.25 -16.03 4.80
N GLY A 267 39.93 -15.90 5.95
CA GLY A 267 40.00 -16.94 6.98
C GLY A 267 39.13 -16.74 8.23
N ARG A 268 38.35 -15.66 8.36
CA ARG A 268 37.58 -15.35 9.60
C ARG A 268 36.06 -15.24 9.38
N ILE A 269 35.52 -15.99 8.42
CA ILE A 269 34.12 -15.87 7.95
C ILE A 269 33.15 -16.82 8.69
N GLN A 270 33.48 -17.30 9.89
CA GLN A 270 32.60 -18.20 10.64
C GLN A 270 32.26 -17.66 12.02
N ARG A 271 31.11 -16.96 12.09
CA ARG A 271 29.98 -17.19 13.01
C ARG A 271 29.12 -15.92 13.07
N GLN A 272 27.94 -15.97 12.46
CA GLN A 272 26.87 -15.00 12.72
C GLN A 272 26.36 -15.25 14.14
N HIS A 273 26.53 -14.27 15.03
CA HIS A 273 25.96 -14.32 16.36
C HIS A 273 24.56 -13.68 16.30
N VAL A 274 23.53 -14.50 16.43
CA VAL A 274 22.19 -14.03 16.81
C VAL A 274 22.31 -13.55 18.25
N SER A 275 22.16 -12.24 18.47
CA SER A 275 22.13 -11.62 19.80
C SER A 275 20.72 -11.08 19.99
N GLU A 276 20.02 -11.56 21.02
CA GLU A 276 18.63 -11.14 21.35
C GLU A 276 18.54 -9.66 21.79
N GLU A 277 19.65 -9.03 22.16
CA GLU A 277 19.70 -7.61 22.54
C GLU A 277 20.46 -6.77 21.50
N PHE A 278 19.76 -5.78 20.90
CA PHE A 278 20.35 -4.79 20.01
C PHE A 278 21.30 -3.85 20.76
N SER A 279 22.42 -3.50 20.12
CA SER A 279 23.26 -2.40 20.61
C SER A 279 22.52 -1.05 20.50
N PRO A 280 22.89 -0.02 21.29
CA PRO A 280 22.29 1.31 21.20
C PRO A 280 22.32 1.92 19.79
N LYS A 281 23.33 1.56 18.98
CA LYS A 281 23.47 1.97 17.58
C LYS A 281 22.49 1.24 16.66
N GLU A 282 22.28 -0.06 16.85
CA GLU A 282 21.32 -0.83 16.04
C GLU A 282 19.87 -0.47 16.37
N THR A 283 19.55 -0.22 17.64
CA THR A 283 18.22 0.29 18.02
C THR A 283 17.94 1.63 17.35
N LEU A 284 18.96 2.48 17.21
CA LEU A 284 18.87 3.74 16.49
C LEU A 284 18.63 3.54 14.99
N GLU A 285 19.40 2.65 14.34
CA GLU A 285 19.23 2.30 12.92
C GLU A 285 17.82 1.74 12.64
N ASN A 286 17.25 0.97 13.58
CA ASN A 286 15.88 0.46 13.48
C ASN A 286 14.83 1.57 13.55
N VAL A 287 14.95 2.48 14.52
CA VAL A 287 14.03 3.64 14.65
C VAL A 287 14.04 4.49 13.38
N MET A 288 15.20 4.72 12.77
CA MET A 288 15.29 5.46 11.51
C MET A 288 14.65 4.72 10.33
N SER A 289 14.76 3.38 10.29
CA SER A 289 14.12 2.55 9.26
C SER A 289 12.60 2.57 9.39
N LEU A 290 12.06 2.52 10.61
CA LEU A 290 10.62 2.65 10.87
C LEU A 290 10.11 4.06 10.51
N GLN A 291 10.88 5.11 10.80
CA GLN A 291 10.56 6.49 10.37
C GLN A 291 10.49 6.60 8.85
N ALA A 292 11.45 6.00 8.14
CA ALA A 292 11.47 5.96 6.69
C ALA A 292 10.26 5.19 6.13
N CYS A 293 9.86 4.07 6.74
CA CYS A 293 8.64 3.36 6.36
C CYS A 293 7.38 4.24 6.49
N CYS A 294 7.23 4.96 7.61
CA CYS A 294 6.14 5.92 7.80
C CYS A 294 6.16 7.05 6.74
N ALA A 295 7.34 7.55 6.39
CA ALA A 295 7.49 8.55 5.33
C ALA A 295 7.07 8.02 3.95
N ALA A 296 7.54 6.84 3.56
CA ALA A 296 7.13 6.20 2.30
C ALA A 296 5.62 5.96 2.27
N LEU A 297 5.04 5.43 3.35
CA LEU A 297 3.59 5.23 3.45
C LEU A 297 2.84 6.55 3.28
N THR A 298 3.29 7.63 3.94
CA THR A 298 2.67 8.96 3.82
C THR A 298 2.58 9.42 2.37
N GLU A 299 3.66 9.26 1.57
CA GLU A 299 3.65 9.63 0.15
C GLU A 299 2.79 8.68 -0.71
N LEU A 300 2.80 7.38 -0.40
CA LEU A 300 2.02 6.38 -1.15
C LEU A 300 0.50 6.48 -0.90
N ILE A 301 0.08 7.04 0.25
CA ILE A 301 -1.33 7.14 0.67
C ILE A 301 -2.06 8.34 0.05
N LEU A 302 -1.35 9.25 -0.63
CA LEU A 302 -1.92 10.47 -1.23
C LEU A 302 -2.92 10.22 -2.38
N ASP A 303 -3.05 8.99 -2.87
CA ASP A 303 -3.96 8.61 -3.96
C ASP A 303 -5.18 7.83 -3.41
N ASP A 304 -6.37 8.44 -3.50
CA ASP A 304 -7.66 7.93 -3.01
C ASP A 304 -8.01 6.52 -3.54
N THR A 305 -7.45 6.11 -4.68
CA THR A 305 -7.69 4.78 -5.28
C THR A 305 -7.07 3.63 -4.48
N THR A 306 -6.15 3.92 -3.55
CA THR A 306 -5.38 2.89 -2.83
C THR A 306 -5.73 2.73 -1.35
N ALA A 307 -6.73 3.45 -0.85
CA ALA A 307 -7.20 3.34 0.54
C ALA A 307 -7.70 1.92 0.90
N HIS A 308 -8.07 1.09 -0.08
CA HIS A 308 -8.40 -0.33 0.11
C HIS A 308 -7.18 -1.21 0.46
N HIS A 309 -5.95 -0.75 0.17
CA HIS A 309 -4.72 -1.51 0.36
C HIS A 309 -3.99 -1.17 1.68
N VAL A 310 -4.60 -0.45 2.61
CA VAL A 310 -4.04 -0.22 3.96
C VAL A 310 -4.78 -1.10 4.97
N GLU A 311 -4.91 -2.40 4.66
CA GLU A 311 -5.57 -3.35 5.55
C GLU A 311 -4.86 -3.37 6.91
N ASN A 312 -5.60 -2.99 7.96
CA ASN A 312 -5.11 -2.87 9.34
C ASN A 312 -4.01 -1.82 9.56
N GLY A 313 -3.74 -0.91 8.61
CA GLY A 313 -2.64 0.04 8.74
C GLY A 313 -2.86 1.11 9.82
N VAL A 314 -4.11 1.57 10.05
CA VAL A 314 -4.43 2.48 11.16
C VAL A 314 -4.05 1.86 12.51
N TYR A 315 -4.30 0.56 12.68
CA TYR A 315 -3.89 -0.18 13.88
C TYR A 315 -2.38 -0.28 14.01
N ILE A 316 -1.69 -0.72 12.96
CA ILE A 316 -0.24 -0.93 12.95
C ILE A 316 0.48 0.39 13.25
N ILE A 317 0.09 1.48 12.59
CA ILE A 317 0.69 2.80 12.79
C ILE A 317 0.25 3.39 14.14
N GLY A 318 -0.99 3.17 14.55
CA GLY A 318 -1.50 3.59 15.87
C GLY A 318 -0.66 3.04 17.02
N LYS A 319 -0.19 1.80 16.92
CA LYS A 319 0.72 1.21 17.92
C LYS A 319 2.04 1.98 18.07
N LEU A 320 2.53 2.65 17.01
CA LEU A 320 3.77 3.43 17.03
C LEU A 320 3.60 4.78 17.75
N VAL A 321 2.37 5.24 17.98
CA VAL A 321 2.09 6.45 18.76
C VAL A 321 2.30 6.22 20.26
N LEU A 322 2.15 4.98 20.75
CA LEU A 322 2.29 4.65 22.16
C LEU A 322 3.74 4.84 22.65
N PRO A 323 3.96 5.32 23.90
CA PRO A 323 5.30 5.44 24.47
C PRO A 323 6.02 4.09 24.50
N GLN A 324 7.27 4.03 24.03
CA GLN A 324 8.11 2.83 24.10
C GLN A 324 8.85 2.79 25.45
N SER A 325 8.76 1.66 26.15
CA SER A 325 9.24 1.47 27.53
C SER A 325 10.77 1.58 27.73
N SER A 326 11.56 1.76 26.66
CA SER A 326 13.01 1.62 26.70
C SER A 326 13.83 2.81 26.17
N GLN A 327 13.25 3.91 25.65
CA GLN A 327 14.06 5.02 25.10
C GLN A 327 13.45 6.44 25.24
N PRO A 328 13.86 7.23 26.24
CA PRO A 328 13.57 8.66 26.31
C PRO A 328 14.65 9.46 25.56
N GLY A 329 14.61 9.46 24.23
CA GLY A 329 15.57 10.20 23.40
C GLY A 329 14.91 10.99 22.26
N PRO A 330 15.53 12.08 21.76
CA PRO A 330 14.98 12.99 20.73
C PRO A 330 14.72 12.34 19.36
N LYS A 331 15.09 11.06 19.16
CA LYS A 331 14.80 10.30 17.95
C LYS A 331 13.61 9.35 18.11
N ALA A 332 13.28 8.93 19.33
CA ALA A 332 12.04 8.22 19.63
C ALA A 332 10.81 9.14 19.49
N THR A 333 10.97 10.41 19.88
CA THR A 333 9.97 11.47 19.66
C THR A 333 9.67 11.68 18.18
N SER A 334 10.70 11.66 17.32
CA SER A 334 10.55 11.79 15.87
C SER A 334 9.77 10.63 15.22
N LEU A 335 9.85 9.39 15.76
CA LEU A 335 9.06 8.26 15.25
C LEU A 335 7.56 8.42 15.53
N GLN A 336 7.19 8.86 16.74
CA GLN A 336 5.80 9.15 17.10
C GLN A 336 5.23 10.27 16.21
N CYS A 337 6.00 11.33 15.94
CA CYS A 337 5.60 12.38 15.00
C CYS A 337 5.38 11.84 13.58
N CYS A 338 6.27 10.97 13.08
CA CYS A 338 6.10 10.31 11.77
C CYS A 338 4.83 9.43 11.74
N ALA A 339 4.53 8.72 12.82
CA ALA A 339 3.31 7.92 12.95
C ALA A 339 2.06 8.81 12.94
N PHE A 340 2.04 9.89 13.72
CA PHE A 340 0.95 10.88 13.72
C PHE A 340 0.74 11.51 12.34
N ARG A 341 1.81 11.87 11.63
CA ARG A 341 1.74 12.39 10.26
C ARG A 341 1.10 11.39 9.31
N THR A 342 1.54 10.13 9.36
CA THR A 342 0.98 9.07 8.51
C THR A 342 -0.51 8.85 8.83
N LEU A 343 -0.87 8.83 10.11
CA LEU A 343 -2.24 8.78 10.59
C LEU A 343 -3.07 9.97 10.12
N ARG A 344 -2.51 11.19 10.11
CA ARG A 344 -3.22 12.40 9.67
C ARG A 344 -3.52 12.41 8.17
N PHE A 345 -2.61 11.85 7.38
CA PHE A 345 -2.83 11.62 5.94
C PHE A 345 -3.91 10.54 5.74
N LEU A 346 -3.81 9.42 6.46
CA LEU A 346 -4.84 8.39 6.44
C LEU A 346 -6.22 8.92 6.84
N PHE A 347 -6.32 9.79 7.85
CA PHE A 347 -7.56 10.43 8.27
C PHE A 347 -8.12 11.41 7.21
N SER A 348 -7.24 12.07 6.46
CA SER A 348 -7.65 13.02 5.43
C SER A 348 -8.44 12.34 4.31
N VAL A 349 -8.16 11.05 4.05
CA VAL A 349 -8.98 10.19 3.20
C VAL A 349 -10.33 9.95 3.87
N GLU A 350 -11.41 10.47 3.28
CA GLU A 350 -12.75 10.52 3.88
C GLU A 350 -13.24 9.15 4.41
N ARG A 351 -12.89 8.07 3.70
CA ARG A 351 -13.30 6.70 4.04
C ARG A 351 -12.72 6.17 5.36
N ASN A 352 -11.56 6.67 5.77
CA ASN A 352 -10.87 6.19 6.97
C ASN A 352 -11.32 6.90 8.24
N ARG A 353 -12.02 8.05 8.15
CA ARG A 353 -12.39 8.89 9.30
C ARG A 353 -13.12 8.12 10.41
N ARG A 354 -13.95 7.15 10.04
CA ARG A 354 -14.66 6.28 11.00
C ARG A 354 -13.74 5.42 11.88
N LEU A 355 -12.54 5.12 11.40
CA LEU A 355 -11.52 4.37 12.15
C LEU A 355 -10.82 5.24 13.19
N PHE A 356 -10.92 6.56 13.13
CA PHE A 356 -10.18 7.47 14.03
C PHE A 356 -10.90 7.79 15.35
N LYS A 357 -11.87 6.97 15.76
CA LYS A 357 -12.44 6.96 17.12
C LYS A 357 -11.47 6.39 18.17
N LEU A 358 -10.17 6.55 17.93
CA LEU A 358 -9.08 5.96 18.70
C LEU A 358 -8.48 6.94 19.73
N PHE A 359 -8.67 8.24 19.52
CA PHE A 359 -8.17 9.30 20.41
C PHE A 359 -9.26 9.77 21.39
N SER A 360 -8.85 10.24 22.58
CA SER A 360 -9.73 11.00 23.47
C SER A 360 -10.16 12.32 22.80
N ALA A 361 -11.23 12.95 23.28
CA ALA A 361 -11.75 14.18 22.67
C ALA A 361 -10.67 15.28 22.54
N GLU A 362 -9.89 15.50 23.61
CA GLU A 362 -8.80 16.48 23.63
C GLU A 362 -7.68 16.12 22.65
N LEU A 363 -7.21 14.86 22.64
CA LEU A 363 -6.15 14.42 21.72
C LEU A 363 -6.63 14.42 20.26
N PHE A 364 -7.92 14.15 20.04
CA PHE A 364 -8.55 14.21 18.73
C PHE A 364 -8.61 15.66 18.22
N GLU A 365 -9.01 16.62 19.05
CA GLU A 365 -9.02 18.06 18.71
C GLU A 365 -7.63 18.53 18.27
N MET A 366 -6.60 18.28 19.10
CA MET A 366 -5.22 18.57 18.75
C MET A 366 -4.78 17.89 17.44
N PHE A 367 -5.27 16.68 17.17
CA PHE A 367 -4.96 15.94 15.94
C PHE A 367 -5.61 16.55 14.70
N ILE A 368 -6.82 17.10 14.84
CA ILE A 368 -7.50 17.82 13.76
C ILE A 368 -6.81 19.16 13.49
N ASP A 369 -6.45 19.90 14.53
CA ASP A 369 -5.87 21.25 14.49
C ASP A 369 -4.55 21.34 13.74
N VAL A 370 -3.79 20.24 13.63
CA VAL A 370 -2.60 20.19 12.76
C VAL A 370 -2.93 20.54 11.31
N GLY A 371 -4.15 20.26 10.84
CA GLY A 371 -4.58 20.50 9.47
C GLY A 371 -4.33 19.33 8.51
N HIS A 372 -4.85 19.45 7.29
CA HIS A 372 -4.80 18.38 6.29
C HIS A 372 -3.48 18.39 5.51
N TYR A 373 -2.92 17.20 5.28
CA TYR A 373 -1.73 16.98 4.44
C TYR A 373 -0.48 17.78 4.85
N VAL A 374 -0.36 18.15 6.14
CA VAL A 374 0.83 18.85 6.65
C VAL A 374 2.02 17.91 6.67
N ARG A 375 3.00 18.21 5.80
CA ARG A 375 4.22 17.40 5.61
C ARG A 375 5.27 17.64 6.69
N ASP A 376 5.29 18.84 7.27
CA ASP A 376 6.26 19.23 8.29
C ASP A 376 6.08 18.40 9.57
N ILE A 377 7.18 17.78 10.02
CA ILE A 377 7.17 16.88 11.17
C ILE A 377 7.03 17.67 12.49
N THR A 378 7.53 18.91 12.53
CA THR A 378 7.51 19.72 13.77
C THR A 378 6.09 20.08 14.21
N SER A 379 5.18 20.17 13.25
CA SER A 379 3.74 20.38 13.48
C SER A 379 3.07 19.28 14.33
N TYR A 380 3.71 18.11 14.50
CA TYR A 380 3.17 16.97 15.28
C TYR A 380 3.81 16.84 16.68
N GLU A 381 4.77 17.69 17.05
CA GLU A 381 5.48 17.61 18.33
C GLU A 381 4.55 17.84 19.53
N ALA A 382 3.54 18.71 19.40
CA ALA A 382 2.56 18.94 20.47
C ALA A 382 1.74 17.69 20.80
N LEU A 383 1.36 16.91 19.79
CA LEU A 383 0.65 15.63 19.96
C LEU A 383 1.52 14.59 20.66
N GLN A 384 2.78 14.50 20.23
CA GLN A 384 3.77 13.60 20.82
C GLN A 384 4.02 13.93 22.29
N ALA A 385 4.17 15.22 22.62
CA ALA A 385 4.35 15.70 23.98
C ALA A 385 3.13 15.35 24.85
N LYS A 386 1.92 15.57 24.34
CA LYS A 386 0.67 15.22 25.05
C LYS A 386 0.60 13.72 25.36
N VAL A 387 0.88 12.84 24.39
CA VAL A 387 0.87 11.37 24.61
C VAL A 387 1.90 10.95 25.65
N SER A 388 3.06 11.61 25.69
CA SER A 388 4.12 11.34 26.68
C SER A 388 3.73 11.76 28.10
N LEU A 389 2.73 12.64 28.25
CA LEU A 389 2.24 13.17 29.52
C LEU A 389 0.90 12.55 29.96
N LEU A 390 0.35 11.60 29.21
CA LEU A 390 -0.90 10.93 29.57
C LEU A 390 -0.74 10.08 30.84
N SER A 391 -1.78 10.06 31.67
CA SER A 391 -1.89 9.12 32.79
C SER A 391 -1.98 7.66 32.31
N GLU A 392 -1.72 6.69 33.19
CA GLU A 392 -1.83 5.27 32.85
C GLU A 392 -3.27 4.87 32.43
N GLU A 393 -4.28 5.48 33.05
CA GLU A 393 -5.69 5.30 32.68
C GLU A 393 -5.99 5.83 31.26
N GLU A 394 -5.47 6.99 30.91
CA GLU A 394 -5.60 7.57 29.57
C GLU A 394 -4.82 6.79 28.52
N LEU A 395 -3.60 6.33 28.86
CA LEU A 395 -2.81 5.44 28.00
C LEU A 395 -3.52 4.10 27.77
N LYS A 396 -4.18 3.55 28.79
CA LYS A 396 -5.00 2.34 28.65
C LYS A 396 -6.17 2.58 27.70
N SER A 397 -6.89 3.69 27.86
CA SER A 397 -7.97 4.09 26.96
C SER A 397 -7.49 4.24 25.51
N LEU A 398 -6.33 4.87 25.29
CA LEU A 398 -5.70 4.98 23.97
C LEU A 398 -5.32 3.62 23.39
N ARG A 399 -4.78 2.69 24.20
CA ARG A 399 -4.49 1.31 23.76
C ARG A 399 -5.76 0.57 23.37
N GLU A 400 -6.84 0.71 24.13
CA GLU A 400 -8.14 0.13 23.81
C GLU A 400 -8.72 0.72 22.51
N GLY A 401 -8.61 2.04 22.30
CA GLY A 401 -9.01 2.70 21.06
C GLY A 401 -8.21 2.24 19.83
N ILE A 402 -6.90 2.02 19.98
CA ILE A 402 -6.06 1.44 18.93
C ILE A 402 -6.44 -0.03 18.67
N GLU A 403 -6.63 -0.84 19.72
CA GLU A 403 -7.00 -2.25 19.53
C GLU A 403 -8.42 -2.39 18.94
N ALA A 404 -9.30 -1.41 19.15
CA ALA A 404 -10.64 -1.38 18.56
C ALA A 404 -10.62 -1.34 17.02
N VAL A 405 -9.54 -0.82 16.40
CA VAL A 405 -9.38 -0.77 14.94
C VAL A 405 -8.59 -1.95 14.37
N ASN A 406 -8.20 -2.92 15.20
CA ASN A 406 -7.48 -4.12 14.76
C ASN A 406 -8.39 -5.08 13.99
N LEU A 407 -8.19 -5.21 12.68
CA LEU A 407 -8.94 -6.12 11.82
C LEU A 407 -8.69 -7.61 12.09
N HIS A 408 -7.63 -7.95 12.84
CA HIS A 408 -7.26 -9.31 13.20
C HIS A 408 -7.55 -9.64 14.67
N ARG A 409 -8.31 -8.81 15.40
CA ARG A 409 -8.65 -9.08 16.80
C ARG A 409 -9.41 -10.41 16.95
N SER A 410 -9.25 -11.03 18.11
CA SER A 410 -10.07 -12.17 18.50
C SER A 410 -11.55 -11.74 18.51
N PRO A 411 -12.46 -12.63 18.09
CA PRO A 411 -13.87 -12.26 17.99
C PRO A 411 -14.46 -11.98 19.38
N LEU A 412 -15.23 -10.89 19.46
CA LEU A 412 -15.86 -10.42 20.71
C LEU A 412 -16.83 -11.47 21.28
N LYS A 413 -17.55 -12.15 20.39
CA LYS A 413 -18.48 -13.24 20.67
C LYS A 413 -18.69 -14.09 19.42
N VAL A 414 -19.22 -15.29 19.57
CA VAL A 414 -19.66 -16.13 18.44
C VAL A 414 -21.18 -16.31 18.52
N ILE A 415 -21.88 -16.02 17.42
CA ILE A 415 -23.33 -16.22 17.30
C ILE A 415 -23.57 -17.19 16.15
N ASN A 416 -24.13 -18.38 16.42
CA ASN A 416 -24.47 -19.39 15.40
C ASN A 416 -23.36 -19.67 14.36
N GLY A 417 -22.10 -19.80 14.81
CA GLY A 417 -20.93 -20.02 13.96
C GLY A 417 -20.41 -18.77 13.22
N TYR A 418 -20.91 -17.58 13.55
CA TYR A 418 -20.41 -16.29 13.09
C TYR A 418 -19.63 -15.60 14.20
N ALA A 419 -18.34 -15.42 13.96
CA ALA A 419 -17.43 -14.69 14.82
C ALA A 419 -17.70 -13.18 14.67
N VAL A 420 -18.18 -12.54 15.73
CA VAL A 420 -18.47 -11.10 15.77
C VAL A 420 -17.16 -10.34 15.88
N LEU A 421 -16.86 -9.58 14.83
CA LEU A 421 -15.64 -8.79 14.73
C LEU A 421 -15.88 -7.39 15.25
N ASP A 422 -16.79 -6.62 14.64
CA ASP A 422 -17.02 -5.20 14.96
C ASP A 422 -18.50 -4.89 15.15
N HIS A 423 -18.80 -3.86 15.94
CA HIS A 423 -20.11 -3.23 15.97
C HIS A 423 -20.13 -2.08 14.96
N LEU A 424 -20.99 -2.17 13.94
CA LEU A 424 -21.09 -1.20 12.86
C LEU A 424 -22.05 -0.05 13.18
N GLY A 425 -23.12 -0.32 13.91
CA GLY A 425 -24.09 0.70 14.29
C GLY A 425 -25.30 0.15 15.03
N SER A 426 -25.98 1.02 15.78
CA SER A 426 -27.23 0.72 16.46
C SER A 426 -28.33 1.64 15.92
N GLY A 427 -29.51 1.08 15.69
CA GLY A 427 -30.72 1.81 15.31
C GLY A 427 -31.91 1.44 16.20
N ALA A 428 -33.08 1.99 15.90
CA ALA A 428 -34.31 1.77 16.67
C ALA A 428 -34.73 0.29 16.78
N PHE A 429 -34.33 -0.54 15.81
CA PHE A 429 -34.70 -1.95 15.75
C PHE A 429 -33.62 -2.91 16.24
N GLY A 430 -32.41 -2.42 16.56
CA GLY A 430 -31.32 -3.24 17.08
C GLY A 430 -29.94 -2.83 16.55
N SER A 431 -28.99 -3.77 16.53
CA SER A 431 -27.57 -3.50 16.26
C SER A 431 -27.08 -4.29 15.04
N VAL A 432 -26.15 -3.71 14.29
CA VAL A 432 -25.50 -4.35 13.14
C VAL A 432 -24.04 -4.62 13.49
N TYR A 433 -23.61 -5.85 13.24
CA TYR A 433 -22.25 -6.30 13.51
C TYR A 433 -21.56 -6.73 12.23
N LYS A 434 -20.27 -6.45 12.12
CA LYS A 434 -19.37 -7.09 11.15
C LYS A 434 -19.01 -8.47 11.68
N VAL A 435 -19.20 -9.49 10.88
CA VAL A 435 -18.96 -10.88 11.28
C VAL A 435 -18.15 -11.65 10.25
N ARG A 436 -17.50 -12.72 10.70
CA ARG A 436 -16.82 -13.71 9.85
C ARG A 436 -17.37 -15.08 10.15
N ARG A 437 -17.71 -15.86 9.13
CA ARG A 437 -18.10 -17.26 9.33
C ARG A 437 -16.86 -18.05 9.75
N GLN A 438 -16.93 -18.90 10.78
CA GLN A 438 -15.75 -19.60 11.33
C GLN A 438 -14.92 -20.37 10.28
N ASN A 439 -15.58 -20.92 9.25
CA ASN A 439 -14.92 -21.70 8.18
C ASN A 439 -14.83 -20.92 6.85
N GLY A 440 -15.10 -19.62 6.86
CA GLY A 440 -15.15 -18.78 5.66
C GLY A 440 -14.26 -17.55 5.80
N GLN A 441 -13.61 -17.16 4.71
CA GLN A 441 -12.82 -15.92 4.68
C GLN A 441 -13.68 -14.66 4.48
N ASN A 442 -14.94 -14.80 4.03
CA ASN A 442 -15.78 -13.66 3.69
C ASN A 442 -16.31 -12.96 4.95
N LEU A 443 -16.15 -11.64 4.95
CA LEU A 443 -16.77 -10.73 5.92
C LEU A 443 -18.22 -10.48 5.52
N LEU A 444 -19.11 -10.44 6.52
CA LEU A 444 -20.55 -10.29 6.36
C LEU A 444 -21.07 -9.30 7.39
N ALA A 445 -22.30 -8.83 7.21
CA ALA A 445 -23.03 -8.09 8.24
C ALA A 445 -24.07 -9.01 8.91
N LEU A 446 -24.18 -8.89 10.24
CA LEU A 446 -25.17 -9.57 11.07
C LEU A 446 -26.02 -8.50 11.77
N LYS A 447 -27.25 -8.34 11.32
CA LYS A 447 -28.23 -7.44 11.93
C LYS A 447 -29.00 -8.21 12.99
N GLU A 448 -28.86 -7.75 14.23
CA GLU A 448 -29.63 -8.20 15.38
C GLU A 448 -30.89 -7.33 15.50
N VAL A 449 -32.05 -7.97 15.56
CA VAL A 449 -33.35 -7.30 15.68
C VAL A 449 -33.94 -7.59 17.06
N ASN A 450 -34.26 -6.54 17.80
CA ASN A 450 -34.88 -6.65 19.11
C ASN A 450 -36.40 -6.88 18.99
N LEU A 451 -36.81 -8.11 19.22
CA LEU A 451 -38.21 -8.55 19.13
C LEU A 451 -39.10 -8.07 20.27
N HIS A 452 -38.53 -7.44 21.29
CA HIS A 452 -39.27 -6.81 22.39
C HIS A 452 -39.64 -5.34 22.11
N ASN A 453 -39.30 -4.84 20.91
CA ASN A 453 -39.76 -3.52 20.47
C ASN A 453 -41.30 -3.55 20.29
N PRO A 454 -42.06 -2.57 20.82
CA PRO A 454 -43.52 -2.48 20.67
C PRO A 454 -44.01 -2.57 19.22
N ALA A 455 -43.16 -2.24 18.25
CA ALA A 455 -43.45 -2.36 16.82
C ALA A 455 -43.71 -3.82 16.35
N PHE A 456 -43.29 -4.84 17.11
CA PHE A 456 -43.54 -6.24 16.81
C PHE A 456 -44.75 -6.83 17.56
N GLY A 457 -45.46 -6.03 18.34
CA GLY A 457 -46.62 -6.48 19.12
C GLY A 457 -46.39 -6.40 20.64
N LYS A 458 -47.47 -6.22 21.39
CA LYS A 458 -47.41 -6.02 22.85
C LYS A 458 -47.35 -7.36 23.59
N ASP A 459 -48.01 -8.37 23.03
CA ASP A 459 -48.09 -9.71 23.60
C ASP A 459 -47.31 -10.76 22.80
N LYS A 460 -47.02 -11.91 23.42
CA LYS A 460 -46.19 -12.96 22.81
C LYS A 460 -46.77 -13.48 21.49
N ARG A 461 -48.09 -13.62 21.39
CA ARG A 461 -48.77 -14.11 20.18
C ARG A 461 -48.63 -13.15 18.99
N GLU A 462 -48.79 -11.86 19.22
CA GLU A 462 -48.60 -10.83 18.18
C GLU A 462 -47.15 -10.76 17.70
N ARG A 463 -46.20 -10.94 18.64
CA ARG A 463 -44.77 -11.03 18.34
C ARG A 463 -44.42 -12.23 17.49
N ASP A 464 -44.91 -13.41 17.84
CA ASP A 464 -44.64 -14.64 17.09
C ASP A 464 -45.18 -14.53 15.64
N VAL A 465 -46.40 -13.99 15.47
CA VAL A 465 -46.99 -13.73 14.14
C VAL A 465 -46.17 -12.72 13.34
N SER A 466 -45.74 -11.62 13.96
CA SER A 466 -44.92 -10.60 13.28
C SER A 466 -43.56 -11.15 12.87
N VAL A 467 -42.93 -11.99 13.70
CA VAL A 467 -41.65 -12.65 13.41
C VAL A 467 -41.78 -13.64 12.25
N GLU A 468 -42.82 -14.47 12.23
CA GLU A 468 -43.07 -15.40 11.12
C GLU A 468 -43.22 -14.67 9.78
N LYS A 469 -43.95 -13.55 9.77
CA LYS A 469 -44.10 -12.71 8.58
C LYS A 469 -42.76 -12.14 8.12
N VAL A 470 -41.97 -11.54 9.03
CA VAL A 470 -40.64 -11.01 8.70
C VAL A 470 -39.71 -12.10 8.16
N VAL A 471 -39.71 -13.30 8.77
CA VAL A 471 -38.91 -14.43 8.29
C VAL A 471 -39.35 -14.89 6.90
N SER A 472 -40.67 -14.90 6.63
CA SER A 472 -41.20 -15.23 5.31
C SER A 472 -40.78 -14.21 4.24
N GLU A 473 -40.86 -12.91 4.53
CA GLU A 473 -40.43 -11.85 3.61
C GLU A 473 -38.92 -11.92 3.32
N LEU A 474 -38.10 -12.11 4.36
CA LEU A 474 -36.66 -12.25 4.19
C LEU A 474 -36.27 -13.51 3.40
N SER A 475 -37.07 -14.57 3.49
CA SER A 475 -36.89 -15.79 2.69
C SER A 475 -37.18 -15.52 1.21
N VAL A 476 -38.27 -14.81 0.92
CA VAL A 476 -38.59 -14.34 -0.45
C VAL A 476 -37.47 -13.44 -0.99
N MET A 477 -36.99 -12.48 -0.18
CA MET A 477 -35.90 -11.59 -0.57
C MET A 477 -34.62 -12.36 -0.90
N LYS A 478 -34.23 -13.32 -0.05
CA LYS A 478 -33.05 -14.16 -0.25
C LYS A 478 -33.11 -14.95 -1.56
N GLU A 479 -34.26 -15.51 -1.91
CA GLU A 479 -34.40 -16.39 -3.08
C GLU A 479 -34.61 -15.61 -4.38
N GLN A 480 -35.31 -14.48 -4.31
CA GLN A 480 -35.79 -13.79 -5.51
C GLN A 480 -34.99 -12.52 -5.86
N ILE A 481 -34.21 -11.94 -4.93
CA ILE A 481 -33.52 -10.67 -5.15
C ILE A 481 -32.02 -10.90 -5.39
N SER A 482 -31.53 -10.43 -6.53
CA SER A 482 -30.11 -10.43 -6.88
C SER A 482 -29.85 -9.27 -7.83
N HIS A 483 -29.42 -8.13 -7.29
CA HIS A 483 -29.14 -6.91 -8.06
C HIS A 483 -27.95 -6.17 -7.44
N PRO A 484 -27.01 -5.60 -8.22
CA PRO A 484 -25.78 -4.98 -7.69
C PRO A 484 -26.04 -3.76 -6.79
N ASN A 485 -27.16 -3.06 -6.97
CA ASN A 485 -27.52 -1.89 -6.16
C ASN A 485 -28.50 -2.21 -5.02
N ILE A 486 -28.70 -3.49 -4.68
CA ILE A 486 -29.60 -3.93 -3.60
C ILE A 486 -28.84 -4.92 -2.72
N VAL A 487 -28.95 -4.76 -1.40
CA VAL A 487 -28.25 -5.63 -0.45
C VAL A 487 -28.66 -7.10 -0.63
N LYS A 488 -27.67 -8.00 -0.56
CA LYS A 488 -27.93 -9.43 -0.61
C LYS A 488 -28.13 -10.02 0.79
N TYR A 489 -29.27 -10.70 0.99
CA TYR A 489 -29.53 -11.49 2.20
C TYR A 489 -29.07 -12.95 2.02
N TYR A 490 -28.43 -13.52 3.04
CA TYR A 490 -27.88 -14.88 2.99
C TYR A 490 -28.61 -15.86 3.90
N LYS A 491 -28.89 -15.46 5.14
CA LYS A 491 -29.46 -16.34 6.15
C LYS A 491 -30.22 -15.54 7.19
N THR A 492 -31.34 -16.07 7.64
CA THR A 492 -32.05 -15.61 8.83
C THR A 492 -32.08 -16.76 9.83
N PHE A 493 -32.01 -16.44 11.12
CA PHE A 493 -32.20 -17.42 12.18
C PHE A 493 -32.73 -16.73 13.43
N LEU A 494 -33.52 -17.48 14.20
CA LEU A 494 -34.14 -17.04 15.43
C LEU A 494 -33.50 -17.78 16.61
N GLU A 495 -33.03 -17.02 17.59
CA GLU A 495 -32.63 -17.51 18.91
C GLU A 495 -33.42 -16.69 19.96
N ASP A 496 -32.76 -16.01 20.91
CA ASP A 496 -33.42 -15.03 21.78
C ASP A 496 -33.82 -13.74 21.04
N ARG A 497 -33.23 -13.54 19.86
CA ARG A 497 -33.42 -12.40 18.97
C ARG A 497 -33.44 -12.89 17.53
N LEU A 498 -33.99 -12.07 16.63
CA LEU A 498 -33.94 -12.36 15.20
C LEU A 498 -32.62 -11.84 14.64
N TYR A 499 -31.89 -12.72 13.96
CA TYR A 499 -30.61 -12.41 13.33
C TYR A 499 -30.70 -12.54 11.82
N ILE A 500 -30.19 -11.53 11.12
CA ILE A 500 -30.19 -11.46 9.65
C ILE A 500 -28.75 -11.33 9.17
N VAL A 501 -28.26 -12.34 8.47
CA VAL A 501 -26.96 -12.37 7.80
C VAL A 501 -27.13 -11.81 6.40
N MET A 502 -26.40 -10.74 6.10
CA MET A 502 -26.43 -10.04 4.82
C MET A 502 -25.03 -9.67 4.34
N GLU A 503 -24.96 -9.18 3.12
CA GLU A 503 -23.76 -8.60 2.55
C GLU A 503 -23.23 -7.48 3.43
N LEU A 504 -21.91 -7.50 3.69
CA LEU A 504 -21.25 -6.37 4.30
C LEU A 504 -21.12 -5.27 3.24
N ILE A 505 -21.90 -4.21 3.39
CA ILE A 505 -21.82 -3.08 2.47
C ILE A 505 -20.65 -2.19 2.90
N ASP A 506 -19.66 -2.07 2.02
CA ASP A 506 -18.60 -1.09 2.16
C ASP A 506 -19.15 0.31 1.82
N GLY A 507 -19.19 1.21 2.79
CA GLY A 507 -19.67 2.58 2.59
C GLY A 507 -20.16 3.24 3.86
N VAL A 508 -20.77 4.41 3.72
CA VAL A 508 -21.54 5.09 4.77
C VAL A 508 -22.92 5.51 4.22
N PRO A 509 -23.93 5.72 5.07
CA PRO A 509 -25.25 6.17 4.62
C PRO A 509 -25.19 7.51 3.88
N LEU A 510 -26.03 7.69 2.86
CA LEU A 510 -26.20 8.95 2.13
C LEU A 510 -26.53 10.11 3.09
N ALA A 511 -27.29 9.85 4.16
CA ALA A 511 -27.57 10.83 5.21
C ALA A 511 -26.30 11.44 5.83
N GLU A 512 -25.27 10.63 6.10
CA GLU A 512 -24.00 11.10 6.65
C GLU A 512 -23.23 11.94 5.63
N HIS A 513 -23.27 11.58 4.35
CA HIS A 513 -22.68 12.39 3.28
C HIS A 513 -23.36 13.76 3.15
N LEU A 514 -24.68 13.81 3.21
CA LEU A 514 -25.45 15.06 3.17
C LEU A 514 -25.07 15.98 4.34
N ASN A 515 -25.00 15.43 5.55
CA ASN A 515 -24.57 16.17 6.74
C ASN A 515 -23.14 16.69 6.59
N SER A 516 -22.21 15.83 6.13
CA SER A 516 -20.81 16.24 5.94
C SER A 516 -20.65 17.36 4.91
N LEU A 517 -21.39 17.31 3.79
CA LEU A 517 -21.36 18.38 2.80
C LEU A 517 -21.91 19.70 3.36
N LYS A 518 -23.01 19.61 4.13
CA LYS A 518 -23.60 20.77 4.80
C LYS A 518 -22.63 21.42 5.78
N GLU A 519 -21.95 20.63 6.61
CA GLU A 519 -20.92 21.09 7.54
C GLU A 519 -19.74 21.76 6.82
N LYS A 520 -19.31 21.19 5.69
CA LYS A 520 -18.24 21.73 4.84
C LYS A 520 -18.68 22.92 3.98
N GLN A 521 -19.95 23.30 4.00
CA GLN A 521 -20.55 24.29 3.10
C GLN A 521 -20.31 23.97 1.61
N GLN A 522 -20.26 22.69 1.27
CA GLN A 522 -20.11 22.18 -0.09
C GLN A 522 -21.45 21.65 -0.60
N ARG A 523 -21.59 21.51 -1.91
CA ARG A 523 -22.78 20.91 -2.56
C ARG A 523 -22.38 19.72 -3.42
N PHE A 524 -23.34 18.84 -3.69
CA PHE A 524 -23.15 17.85 -4.75
C PHE A 524 -23.06 18.54 -6.11
N THR A 525 -22.16 18.07 -6.96
CA THR A 525 -22.18 18.42 -8.39
C THR A 525 -23.34 17.68 -9.05
N GLU A 526 -23.94 18.28 -10.08
CA GLU A 526 -25.06 17.66 -10.79
C GLU A 526 -24.69 16.29 -11.37
N ASP A 527 -23.49 16.14 -11.94
CA ASP A 527 -22.99 14.85 -12.43
C ASP A 527 -22.96 13.76 -11.34
N ARG A 528 -22.54 14.14 -10.12
CA ARG A 528 -22.52 13.22 -8.99
C ARG A 528 -23.93 12.87 -8.51
N ILE A 529 -24.86 13.84 -8.54
CA ILE A 529 -26.29 13.58 -8.27
C ILE A 529 -26.81 12.54 -9.25
N TRP A 530 -26.59 12.73 -10.55
CA TRP A 530 -27.07 11.80 -11.57
C TRP A 530 -26.45 10.41 -11.45
N ASN A 531 -25.14 10.33 -11.16
CA ASN A 531 -24.46 9.05 -10.93
C ASN A 531 -25.14 8.21 -9.83
N ILE A 532 -25.46 8.84 -8.69
CA ILE A 532 -26.13 8.19 -7.57
C ILE A 532 -27.61 7.90 -7.92
N PHE A 533 -28.30 8.88 -8.50
CA PHE A 533 -29.73 8.79 -8.83
C PHE A 533 -30.05 7.68 -9.84
N ILE A 534 -29.24 7.55 -10.89
CA ILE A 534 -29.39 6.49 -11.88
C ILE A 534 -29.33 5.11 -11.23
N GLN A 535 -28.38 4.87 -10.33
CA GLN A 535 -28.25 3.59 -9.63
C GLN A 535 -29.47 3.28 -8.74
N MET A 536 -30.04 4.31 -8.08
CA MET A 536 -31.30 4.16 -7.34
C MET A 536 -32.47 3.82 -8.26
N CYS A 537 -32.58 4.48 -9.43
CA CYS A 537 -33.61 4.15 -10.42
C CYS A 537 -33.49 2.72 -10.95
N LEU A 538 -32.27 2.24 -11.21
CA LEU A 538 -32.02 0.87 -11.66
C LEU A 538 -32.49 -0.15 -10.62
N ALA A 539 -32.19 0.08 -9.34
CA ALA A 539 -32.64 -0.76 -8.23
C ALA A 539 -34.17 -0.80 -8.11
N LEU A 540 -34.83 0.38 -8.11
CA LEU A 540 -36.29 0.46 -7.98
C LEU A 540 -37.00 -0.13 -9.19
N ARG A 541 -36.49 0.09 -10.42
CA ARG A 541 -37.05 -0.54 -11.62
C ARG A 541 -37.01 -2.06 -11.52
N TYR A 542 -35.88 -2.63 -11.07
CA TYR A 542 -35.77 -4.07 -10.85
C TYR A 542 -36.81 -4.57 -9.83
N LEU A 543 -36.96 -3.89 -8.70
CA LEU A 543 -37.93 -4.26 -7.67
C LEU A 543 -39.38 -4.18 -8.15
N HIS A 544 -39.77 -3.05 -8.73
CA HIS A 544 -41.15 -2.79 -9.14
C HIS A 544 -41.56 -3.62 -10.37
N ILE A 545 -40.67 -3.74 -11.35
CA ILE A 545 -41.02 -4.33 -12.65
C ILE A 545 -40.75 -5.83 -12.66
N GLU A 546 -39.55 -6.25 -12.29
CA GLU A 546 -39.12 -7.65 -12.42
C GLU A 546 -39.55 -8.50 -11.23
N LYS A 547 -39.62 -7.92 -10.03
CA LYS A 547 -39.95 -8.65 -8.79
C LYS A 547 -41.32 -8.35 -8.21
N LYS A 548 -42.00 -7.27 -8.65
CA LYS A 548 -43.28 -6.83 -8.09
C LYS A 548 -43.22 -6.59 -6.58
N ILE A 549 -42.08 -6.06 -6.10
CA ILE A 549 -41.82 -5.76 -4.70
C ILE A 549 -41.75 -4.24 -4.54
N VAL A 550 -42.42 -3.71 -3.51
CA VAL A 550 -42.32 -2.31 -3.08
C VAL A 550 -41.34 -2.22 -1.90
N HIS A 551 -40.45 -1.22 -1.90
CA HIS A 551 -39.42 -1.07 -0.87
C HIS A 551 -39.99 -0.57 0.47
N ARG A 552 -40.92 0.40 0.44
CA ARG A 552 -41.69 0.93 1.59
C ARG A 552 -40.93 1.79 2.62
N ASP A 553 -39.62 1.64 2.74
CA ASP A 553 -38.80 2.41 3.69
C ASP A 553 -37.60 3.10 3.02
N LEU A 554 -37.81 3.67 1.82
CA LEU A 554 -36.71 4.31 1.10
C LEU A 554 -36.34 5.65 1.77
N SER A 555 -35.10 5.77 2.24
CA SER A 555 -34.58 6.99 2.89
C SER A 555 -33.06 7.10 2.73
N PRO A 556 -32.46 8.29 2.95
CA PRO A 556 -31.00 8.45 2.90
C PRO A 556 -30.22 7.59 3.90
N ASN A 557 -30.85 7.07 4.95
CA ASN A 557 -30.21 6.14 5.90
C ASN A 557 -30.11 4.71 5.35
N ASN A 558 -31.01 4.35 4.43
CA ASN A 558 -31.08 3.02 3.81
C ASN A 558 -30.37 2.98 2.44
N ILE A 559 -29.74 4.09 2.04
CA ILE A 559 -28.92 4.19 0.83
C ILE A 559 -27.47 4.30 1.25
N MET A 560 -26.70 3.23 1.01
CA MET A 560 -25.27 3.19 1.32
C MET A 560 -24.47 3.66 0.12
N LEU A 561 -23.54 4.59 0.34
CA LEU A 561 -22.58 5.05 -0.65
C LEU A 561 -21.20 4.45 -0.36
N GLY A 562 -20.75 3.61 -1.29
CA GLY A 562 -19.43 2.97 -1.27
C GLY A 562 -18.38 3.71 -2.07
N GLU A 563 -17.30 2.99 -2.42
CA GLU A 563 -16.26 3.50 -3.31
C GLU A 563 -16.83 3.96 -4.66
N SER A 564 -16.31 5.07 -5.18
CA SER A 564 -16.68 5.64 -6.49
C SER A 564 -18.19 5.90 -6.62
N ASP A 565 -18.84 6.29 -5.52
CA ASP A 565 -20.29 6.51 -5.42
C ASP A 565 -21.12 5.29 -5.82
N ARG A 566 -20.61 4.07 -5.57
CA ARG A 566 -21.41 2.84 -5.73
C ARG A 566 -22.55 2.84 -4.74
N VAL A 567 -23.78 2.74 -5.24
CA VAL A 567 -25.00 2.76 -4.43
C VAL A 567 -25.43 1.33 -4.08
N THR A 568 -25.78 1.10 -2.81
CA THR A 568 -26.46 -0.12 -2.37
C THR A 568 -27.62 0.24 -1.45
N ILE A 569 -28.82 -0.24 -1.78
CA ILE A 569 -30.05 0.00 -1.00
C ILE A 569 -30.27 -1.18 -0.04
N ASP A 570 -30.42 -0.89 1.25
CA ASP A 570 -30.85 -1.86 2.29
C ASP A 570 -32.37 -1.82 2.43
N PHE A 571 -33.01 -2.99 2.50
CA PHE A 571 -34.37 -3.04 2.99
C PHE A 571 -34.31 -2.84 4.50
N GLY A 572 -34.53 -1.60 4.94
CA GLY A 572 -34.98 -1.35 6.30
C GLY A 572 -36.06 -2.38 6.63
N LEU A 573 -35.97 -3.06 7.78
CA LEU A 573 -36.84 -4.19 8.15
C LEU A 573 -38.26 -3.86 7.71
N ALA A 574 -38.72 -4.49 6.63
CA ALA A 574 -39.86 -4.00 5.88
C ALA A 574 -41.02 -3.85 6.86
N LYS A 575 -41.39 -2.59 7.16
CA LYS A 575 -42.45 -2.30 8.11
C LYS A 575 -43.73 -2.85 7.53
N GLN A 576 -44.19 -4.00 8.03
CA GLN A 576 -45.56 -4.41 7.78
C GLN A 576 -46.44 -3.64 8.75
N LYS A 577 -47.04 -2.56 8.27
CA LYS A 577 -48.07 -1.86 9.00
C LYS A 577 -49.40 -2.49 8.61
N GLU A 578 -49.98 -3.28 9.50
CA GLU A 578 -51.37 -3.71 9.36
C GLU A 578 -52.28 -2.48 9.34
N ALA A 579 -53.36 -2.55 8.55
CA ALA A 579 -54.39 -1.53 8.51
C ALA A 579 -54.98 -1.36 9.93
N GLY A 580 -54.67 -0.23 10.56
CA GLY A 580 -55.13 0.11 11.92
C GLY A 580 -54.04 0.31 12.98
N CYS A 581 -52.76 0.08 12.69
CA CYS A 581 -51.71 0.35 13.69
C CYS A 581 -51.32 1.84 13.69
N GLU A 582 -51.47 2.54 14.81
CA GLU A 582 -51.02 3.93 14.98
C GLU A 582 -49.50 4.07 14.75
N LEU A 583 -49.07 5.18 14.13
CA LEU A 583 -47.68 5.49 13.78
C LEU A 583 -46.83 5.72 15.04
N THR A 584 -46.43 4.67 15.75
CA THR A 584 -45.47 4.76 16.86
C THR A 584 -44.04 4.49 16.39
N SER A 585 -43.56 5.28 15.42
CA SER A 585 -42.11 5.51 15.30
C SER A 585 -41.83 6.91 14.72
N VAL A 586 -41.73 7.87 15.64
CA VAL A 586 -40.86 9.06 15.61
C VAL A 586 -40.60 9.67 14.22
N VAL A 587 -41.29 10.78 13.93
CA VAL A 587 -40.97 11.98 13.10
C VAL A 587 -39.95 11.87 11.93
N GLY A 588 -38.81 11.17 12.08
CA GLY A 588 -37.72 11.09 11.09
C GLY A 588 -37.99 10.27 9.82
N THR A 589 -38.85 9.24 9.84
CA THR A 589 -39.24 8.50 8.61
C THR A 589 -40.39 9.16 7.85
N MET A 590 -41.17 10.02 8.53
CA MET A 590 -42.33 10.68 7.92
C MET A 590 -41.92 11.62 6.77
N LEU A 591 -40.72 12.20 6.83
CA LEU A 591 -40.18 13.15 5.84
C LEU A 591 -40.12 12.59 4.40
N TYR A 592 -40.04 11.26 4.26
CA TYR A 592 -39.98 10.58 2.96
C TYR A 592 -41.26 9.79 2.66
N SER A 593 -42.26 9.85 3.55
CA SER A 593 -43.55 9.16 3.36
C SER A 593 -44.42 9.93 2.36
N SER A 594 -45.09 9.19 1.48
CA SER A 594 -46.01 9.79 0.50
C SER A 594 -47.34 10.20 1.14
N PRO A 595 -48.11 11.11 0.51
CA PRO A 595 -49.40 11.58 1.02
C PRO A 595 -50.37 10.46 1.34
N GLU A 596 -50.46 9.45 0.46
CA GLU A 596 -51.31 8.28 0.66
C GLU A 596 -50.90 7.46 1.90
N ILE A 597 -49.59 7.36 2.19
CA ILE A 597 -49.11 6.71 3.42
C ILE A 597 -49.49 7.53 4.66
N VAL A 598 -49.35 8.85 4.60
CA VAL A 598 -49.72 9.76 5.72
C VAL A 598 -51.22 9.72 5.99
N LYS A 599 -52.04 9.62 4.95
CA LYS A 599 -53.51 9.47 5.04
C LYS A 599 -53.98 8.06 5.40
N SER A 600 -53.07 7.09 5.49
CA SER A 600 -53.38 5.66 5.69
C SER A 600 -54.26 5.07 4.58
N GLU A 601 -54.05 5.52 3.34
CA GLU A 601 -54.68 5.02 2.12
C GLU A 601 -53.88 3.84 1.54
N PRO A 602 -54.47 3.02 0.66
CA PRO A 602 -53.73 2.00 -0.09
C PRO A 602 -52.61 2.63 -0.92
N TYR A 603 -51.42 2.03 -0.89
CA TYR A 603 -50.25 2.54 -1.59
C TYR A 603 -49.58 1.41 -2.40
N GLY A 604 -48.87 1.80 -3.46
CA GLY A 604 -48.13 0.90 -4.34
C GLY A 604 -46.71 1.38 -4.59
N GLU A 605 -46.12 0.96 -5.70
CA GLU A 605 -44.75 1.30 -6.11
C GLU A 605 -44.50 2.81 -6.28
N LYS A 606 -45.54 3.59 -6.57
CA LYS A 606 -45.48 5.06 -6.69
C LYS A 606 -45.11 5.75 -5.38
N ALA A 607 -45.30 5.09 -4.24
CA ALA A 607 -44.85 5.61 -2.95
C ALA A 607 -43.32 5.65 -2.86
N ASP A 608 -42.61 4.66 -3.42
CA ASP A 608 -41.14 4.68 -3.47
C ASP A 608 -40.64 5.78 -4.43
N VAL A 609 -41.39 6.09 -5.49
CA VAL A 609 -41.07 7.20 -6.42
C VAL A 609 -41.17 8.56 -5.71
N TRP A 610 -42.16 8.74 -4.84
CA TRP A 610 -42.25 9.94 -3.99
C TRP A 610 -41.01 10.07 -3.09
N ALA A 611 -40.65 8.98 -2.38
CA ALA A 611 -39.47 8.97 -1.53
C ALA A 611 -38.18 9.27 -2.32
N LEU A 612 -38.05 8.71 -3.53
CA LEU A 612 -36.96 8.99 -4.46
C LEU A 612 -36.90 10.49 -4.84
N GLY A 613 -38.05 11.13 -5.05
CA GLY A 613 -38.16 12.58 -5.27
C GLY A 613 -37.68 13.41 -4.08
N CYS A 614 -38.09 13.03 -2.86
CA CYS A 614 -37.62 13.68 -1.63
C CYS A 614 -36.09 13.57 -1.48
N ILE A 615 -35.52 12.42 -1.81
CA ILE A 615 -34.07 12.18 -1.75
C ILE A 615 -33.34 13.03 -2.79
N LEU A 616 -33.84 13.09 -4.04
CA LEU A 616 -33.26 13.94 -5.08
C LEU A 616 -33.27 15.42 -4.68
N TYR A 617 -34.40 15.90 -4.16
CA TYR A 617 -34.50 17.25 -3.62
C TYR A 617 -33.46 17.50 -2.54
N GLN A 618 -33.34 16.57 -1.59
CA GLN A 618 -32.39 16.71 -0.49
C GLN A 618 -30.93 16.66 -0.94
N MET A 619 -30.61 15.90 -1.99
CA MET A 619 -29.28 15.93 -2.60
C MET A 619 -28.96 17.28 -3.26
N ALA A 620 -29.96 17.94 -3.85
CA ALA A 620 -29.80 19.25 -4.46
C ALA A 620 -29.68 20.38 -3.43
N GLU A 621 -30.54 20.37 -2.40
CA GLU A 621 -30.70 21.49 -1.45
C GLU A 621 -30.01 21.25 -0.09
N LEU A 622 -29.52 20.03 0.18
CA LEU A 622 -28.93 19.60 1.48
C LEU A 622 -29.87 19.79 2.69
N ARG A 623 -31.16 19.95 2.43
CA ARG A 623 -32.25 20.00 3.39
C ARG A 623 -33.43 19.16 2.88
N PRO A 624 -34.20 18.51 3.76
CA PRO A 624 -35.37 17.76 3.34
C PRO A 624 -36.42 18.68 2.68
N ALA A 625 -37.20 18.13 1.74
CA ALA A 625 -38.27 18.87 1.06
C ALA A 625 -39.37 19.33 2.03
N PHE A 626 -39.73 18.45 2.96
CA PHE A 626 -40.74 18.70 3.98
C PHE A 626 -40.07 18.67 5.35
N TYR A 627 -40.34 19.68 6.19
CA TYR A 627 -39.82 19.73 7.55
C TYR A 627 -40.66 20.67 8.41
N SER A 628 -41.07 20.18 9.58
CA SER A 628 -41.70 20.99 10.61
C SER A 628 -41.40 20.41 11.99
N SER A 629 -41.35 21.28 13.00
CA SER A 629 -41.24 20.87 14.40
C SER A 629 -42.53 20.24 14.94
N ASN A 630 -43.66 20.46 14.25
CA ASN A 630 -44.97 19.89 14.59
C ASN A 630 -45.35 18.80 13.58
N THR A 631 -45.59 17.58 14.07
CA THR A 631 -45.95 16.41 13.25
C THR A 631 -47.21 16.62 12.41
N LEU A 632 -48.22 17.32 12.92
CA LEU A 632 -49.45 17.61 12.17
C LEU A 632 -49.18 18.60 11.04
N ALA A 633 -48.38 19.64 11.30
CA ALA A 633 -47.99 20.60 10.28
C ALA A 633 -47.11 19.96 9.19
N LEU A 634 -46.22 19.03 9.57
CA LEU A 634 -45.46 18.21 8.63
C LEU A 634 -46.39 17.36 7.75
N ALA A 635 -47.37 16.70 8.35
CA ALA A 635 -48.36 15.91 7.62
C ALA A 635 -49.14 16.78 6.61
N THR A 636 -49.56 17.99 6.99
CA THR A 636 -50.21 18.94 6.08
C THR A 636 -49.30 19.34 4.92
N GLN A 637 -48.03 19.70 5.17
CA GLN A 637 -47.06 20.03 4.12
C GLN A 637 -46.86 18.88 3.13
N ILE A 638 -46.78 17.64 3.61
CA ILE A 638 -46.65 16.46 2.77
C ILE A 638 -47.91 16.26 1.92
N VAL A 639 -49.09 16.29 2.55
CA VAL A 639 -50.38 16.05 1.87
C VAL A 639 -50.67 17.09 0.79
N GLU A 640 -50.30 18.34 1.03
CA GLU A 640 -50.48 19.44 0.08
C GLU A 640 -49.28 19.60 -0.89
N ALA A 641 -48.22 18.79 -0.72
CA ALA A 641 -46.93 18.91 -1.40
C ALA A 641 -46.36 20.34 -1.41
N VAL A 642 -46.40 21.02 -0.27
CA VAL A 642 -45.84 22.36 -0.09
C VAL A 642 -44.37 22.27 0.34
N TYR A 643 -43.46 22.64 -0.55
CA TYR A 643 -42.02 22.71 -0.31
C TYR A 643 -41.40 23.88 -1.07
N GLU A 644 -40.23 24.35 -0.61
CA GLU A 644 -39.51 25.43 -1.29
C GLU A 644 -38.90 24.92 -2.61
N PRO A 645 -39.06 25.62 -3.75
CA PRO A 645 -38.40 25.23 -4.99
C PRO A 645 -36.87 25.22 -4.87
N VAL A 646 -36.22 24.38 -5.68
CA VAL A 646 -34.76 24.38 -5.83
C VAL A 646 -34.29 25.73 -6.36
N GLN A 647 -33.13 26.20 -5.88
CA GLN A 647 -32.60 27.51 -6.28
C GLN A 647 -32.39 27.62 -7.80
N ASP A 648 -32.95 28.67 -8.40
CA ASP A 648 -32.87 28.92 -9.83
C ASP A 648 -31.42 29.05 -10.32
N GLY A 649 -31.11 28.41 -11.44
CA GLY A 649 -29.80 28.50 -12.10
C GLY A 649 -28.67 27.67 -11.48
N VAL A 650 -28.90 26.97 -10.37
CA VAL A 650 -27.89 26.10 -9.73
C VAL A 650 -27.82 24.72 -10.41
N PHE A 651 -28.98 24.15 -10.73
CA PHE A 651 -29.11 22.85 -11.37
C PHE A 651 -29.89 22.98 -12.68
N SER A 652 -29.71 22.01 -13.58
CA SER A 652 -30.47 21.96 -14.82
C SER A 652 -31.97 21.86 -14.56
N THR A 653 -32.77 22.33 -15.53
CA THR A 653 -34.23 22.17 -15.48
C THR A 653 -34.65 20.70 -15.38
N ARG A 654 -33.79 19.77 -15.79
CA ARG A 654 -34.05 18.34 -15.68
C ARG A 654 -34.10 17.87 -14.23
N VAL A 655 -33.22 18.37 -13.35
CA VAL A 655 -33.27 18.06 -11.91
C VAL A 655 -34.60 18.53 -11.33
N THR A 656 -34.98 19.78 -11.61
CA THR A 656 -36.24 20.35 -11.10
C THR A 656 -37.47 19.68 -11.70
N ASP A 657 -37.42 19.25 -12.96
CA ASP A 657 -38.50 18.51 -13.61
C ASP A 657 -38.70 17.09 -13.04
N ILE A 658 -37.63 16.40 -12.65
CA ILE A 658 -37.73 15.09 -12.00
C ILE A 658 -38.26 15.23 -10.57
N ILE A 659 -37.87 16.28 -9.83
CA ILE A 659 -38.38 16.57 -8.47
C ILE A 659 -39.90 16.75 -8.47
N LYS A 660 -40.53 17.14 -9.60
CA LYS A 660 -42.00 17.20 -9.73
C LYS A 660 -42.70 15.85 -9.56
N CYS A 661 -41.97 14.73 -9.46
CA CYS A 661 -42.52 13.47 -8.97
C CYS A 661 -43.06 13.54 -7.52
N LEU A 662 -42.77 14.63 -6.79
CA LEU A 662 -43.50 15.07 -5.59
C LEU A 662 -44.92 15.58 -5.92
N THR A 663 -45.64 14.84 -6.76
CA THR A 663 -47.05 15.09 -7.10
C THR A 663 -47.93 14.39 -6.04
N PRO A 664 -48.84 15.12 -5.36
CA PRO A 664 -49.65 14.54 -4.29
C PRO A 664 -50.50 13.37 -4.73
N ASP A 665 -51.13 13.50 -5.90
CA ASP A 665 -51.96 12.46 -6.51
C ASP A 665 -51.09 11.32 -7.06
N ALA A 666 -51.30 10.11 -6.52
CA ALA A 666 -50.54 8.92 -6.89
C ALA A 666 -50.81 8.45 -8.33
N ASP A 667 -52.00 8.72 -8.88
CA ASP A 667 -52.38 8.31 -10.24
C ASP A 667 -51.70 9.20 -11.29
N LEU A 668 -51.50 10.48 -10.98
CA LEU A 668 -50.78 11.44 -11.82
C LEU A 668 -49.26 11.38 -11.65
N ARG A 669 -48.78 10.78 -10.55
CA ARG A 669 -47.35 10.63 -10.26
C ARG A 669 -46.72 9.70 -11.29
N PRO A 670 -45.55 10.01 -11.88
CA PRO A 670 -44.87 9.11 -12.82
C PRO A 670 -44.46 7.80 -12.13
N ASP A 671 -44.39 6.70 -12.88
CA ASP A 671 -43.77 5.46 -12.37
C ASP A 671 -42.26 5.47 -12.60
N ILE A 672 -41.58 4.45 -12.09
CA ILE A 672 -40.13 4.34 -12.22
C ILE A 672 -39.66 4.15 -13.68
N VAL A 673 -40.52 3.62 -14.56
CA VAL A 673 -40.22 3.44 -15.99
C VAL A 673 -40.26 4.79 -16.70
N GLU A 674 -41.27 5.61 -16.41
CA GLU A 674 -41.39 6.96 -16.94
C GLU A 674 -40.24 7.85 -16.45
N ILE A 675 -39.90 7.80 -15.15
CA ILE A 675 -38.72 8.49 -14.61
C ILE A 675 -37.45 8.06 -15.33
N SER A 676 -37.24 6.75 -15.50
CA SER A 676 -36.06 6.22 -16.22
C SER A 676 -36.04 6.67 -17.68
N GLY A 677 -37.19 6.76 -18.34
CA GLY A 677 -37.33 7.25 -19.71
C GLY A 677 -36.88 8.71 -19.86
N ARG A 678 -37.24 9.57 -18.90
CA ARG A 678 -36.85 11.00 -18.86
C ARG A 678 -35.35 11.24 -18.69
N ILE A 679 -34.60 10.25 -18.19
CA ILE A 679 -33.14 10.32 -17.98
C ILE A 679 -32.36 9.26 -18.77
N SER A 680 -32.97 8.69 -19.81
CA SER A 680 -32.40 7.58 -20.59
C SER A 680 -31.06 7.92 -21.25
N ASP A 681 -30.89 9.16 -21.72
CA ASP A 681 -29.62 9.65 -22.28
C ASP A 681 -28.49 9.70 -21.24
N LEU A 682 -28.80 10.06 -20.00
CA LEU A 682 -27.86 10.04 -18.88
C LEU A 682 -27.52 8.60 -18.47
N MET A 683 -28.51 7.70 -18.47
CA MET A 683 -28.28 6.27 -18.22
C MET A 683 -27.37 5.64 -19.28
N MET A 684 -27.54 5.98 -20.55
CA MET A 684 -26.66 5.50 -21.63
C MET A 684 -25.21 5.97 -21.43
N LYS A 685 -25.01 7.26 -21.13
CA LYS A 685 -23.66 7.79 -20.80
C LYS A 685 -23.05 7.10 -19.58
N PHE A 686 -23.87 6.83 -18.56
CA PHE A 686 -23.44 6.11 -17.38
C PHE A 686 -22.98 4.68 -17.71
N ILE A 687 -23.72 3.96 -18.55
CA ILE A 687 -23.35 2.62 -19.04
C ILE A 687 -22.06 2.67 -19.86
N ASP A 688 -21.91 3.63 -20.77
CA ASP A 688 -20.69 3.76 -21.58
C ASP A 688 -19.44 3.99 -20.71
N ASN A 689 -19.58 4.82 -19.66
CA ASN A 689 -18.53 5.05 -18.68
C ASN A 689 -18.20 3.77 -17.89
N LEU A 690 -19.20 3.01 -17.47
CA LEU A 690 -19.00 1.72 -16.80
C LEU A 690 -18.30 0.71 -17.72
N CYS A 691 -18.72 0.58 -18.98
CA CYS A 691 -18.10 -0.30 -19.96
C CYS A 691 -16.64 0.09 -20.23
N THR A 692 -16.35 1.39 -20.34
CA THR A 692 -14.98 1.90 -20.53
C THR A 692 -14.10 1.57 -19.32
N SER A 693 -14.63 1.79 -18.10
CA SER A 693 -13.95 1.44 -16.86
C SER A 693 -13.69 -0.07 -16.74
N GLN A 694 -14.68 -0.89 -17.05
CA GLN A 694 -14.54 -2.36 -17.07
C GLN A 694 -13.45 -2.80 -18.05
N GLN A 695 -13.46 -2.30 -19.29
CA GLN A 695 -12.44 -2.63 -20.27
C GLN A 695 -11.04 -2.18 -19.83
N ALA A 696 -10.92 -1.03 -19.17
CA ALA A 696 -9.65 -0.57 -18.62
C ALA A 696 -9.15 -1.50 -17.50
N LEU A 697 -10.03 -1.94 -16.60
CA LEU A 697 -9.73 -2.91 -15.54
C LEU A 697 -9.35 -4.28 -16.11
N GLU A 698 -10.06 -4.78 -17.12
CA GLU A 698 -9.73 -6.04 -17.79
C GLU A 698 -8.37 -5.97 -18.49
N LYS A 699 -8.09 -4.88 -19.21
CA LYS A 699 -6.77 -4.63 -19.82
C LYS A 699 -5.67 -4.56 -18.76
N LYS A 700 -5.94 -3.94 -17.61
CA LYS A 700 -4.99 -3.87 -16.49
C LYS A 700 -4.73 -5.28 -15.94
N LEU A 701 -5.78 -6.05 -15.64
CA LEU A 701 -5.68 -7.42 -15.18
C LEU A 701 -4.90 -8.31 -16.15
N GLU A 702 -5.13 -8.16 -17.45
CA GLU A 702 -4.43 -8.94 -18.48
C GLU A 702 -2.94 -8.58 -18.56
N ARG A 703 -2.59 -7.29 -18.42
CA ARG A 703 -1.19 -6.87 -18.29
C ARG A 703 -0.56 -7.47 -17.04
N ASP A 704 -1.27 -7.46 -15.92
CA ASP A 704 -0.76 -8.00 -14.65
C ASP A 704 -0.60 -9.52 -14.72
N ARG A 705 -1.51 -10.25 -15.41
CA ARG A 705 -1.36 -11.68 -15.71
C ARG A 705 -0.13 -11.97 -16.57
N LYS A 706 0.06 -11.21 -17.66
CA LYS A 706 1.24 -11.38 -18.54
C LYS A 706 2.54 -11.10 -17.81
N ARG A 707 2.55 -10.07 -16.93
CA ARG A 707 3.68 -9.77 -16.04
C ARG A 707 3.94 -10.92 -15.09
N ALA A 708 2.93 -11.37 -14.34
CA ALA A 708 3.08 -12.51 -13.41
C ALA A 708 3.61 -13.77 -14.11
N LEU A 709 3.12 -14.06 -15.32
CA LEU A 709 3.60 -15.19 -16.12
C LEU A 709 5.06 -15.01 -16.59
N LYS A 710 5.45 -13.80 -16.99
CA LYS A 710 6.86 -13.46 -17.32
C LYS A 710 7.77 -13.72 -16.12
N TYR A 711 7.41 -13.20 -14.94
CA TYR A 711 8.18 -13.42 -13.71
C TYR A 711 8.26 -14.91 -13.33
N PHE A 712 7.18 -15.66 -13.49
CA PHE A 712 7.19 -17.11 -13.28
C PHE A 712 8.15 -17.84 -14.23
N LEU A 713 8.15 -17.49 -15.51
CA LEU A 713 9.04 -18.09 -16.52
C LEU A 713 10.51 -17.71 -16.31
N GLU A 714 10.79 -16.49 -15.85
CA GLU A 714 12.13 -16.01 -15.53
C GLU A 714 12.67 -16.67 -14.26
N ALA A 715 11.85 -16.83 -13.21
CA ALA A 715 12.20 -17.63 -12.03
C ALA A 715 12.47 -19.12 -12.38
N SER A 716 11.82 -19.63 -13.43
CA SER A 716 12.02 -21.00 -13.93
C SER A 716 13.34 -21.22 -14.68
N ARG A 717 14.10 -20.15 -15.00
CA ARG A 717 15.40 -20.19 -15.71
C ARG A 717 16.63 -20.30 -14.79
N LEU A 718 16.43 -20.40 -13.47
CA LEU A 718 17.50 -20.64 -12.49
C LEU A 718 18.15 -22.04 -12.66
N PRO A 719 19.42 -22.21 -12.25
CA PRO A 719 20.25 -23.38 -12.57
C PRO A 719 19.71 -24.74 -12.07
N PRO A 720 20.18 -25.87 -12.64
CA PRO A 720 19.51 -27.18 -12.60
C PRO A 720 19.38 -27.83 -11.21
N THR A 721 20.10 -27.33 -10.20
CA THR A 721 20.20 -27.95 -8.87
C THR A 721 18.94 -27.79 -8.02
N LEU A 722 18.07 -26.81 -8.31
CA LEU A 722 16.78 -26.57 -7.64
C LEU A 722 15.56 -27.03 -8.46
N GLN A 723 15.79 -27.52 -9.69
CA GLN A 723 14.72 -27.72 -10.67
C GLN A 723 14.00 -29.06 -10.55
N HIS A 724 14.59 -30.08 -9.92
CA HIS A 724 14.10 -31.45 -10.04
C HIS A 724 12.98 -31.80 -9.03
N ASP A 725 13.01 -31.22 -7.83
CA ASP A 725 12.02 -31.50 -6.79
C ASP A 725 10.80 -30.57 -6.88
N PHE A 726 11.02 -29.28 -7.19
CA PHE A 726 9.96 -28.29 -7.29
C PHE A 726 9.05 -28.51 -8.52
N LYS A 727 9.63 -28.82 -9.71
CA LYS A 727 8.83 -29.09 -10.92
C LYS A 727 7.99 -30.36 -10.79
N ARG A 728 8.53 -31.43 -10.20
CA ARG A 728 7.81 -32.71 -10.08
C ARG A 728 6.65 -32.59 -9.10
N TRP A 729 6.84 -31.86 -8.00
CA TRP A 729 5.82 -31.65 -6.98
C TRP A 729 4.65 -30.76 -7.44
N VAL A 730 4.91 -29.64 -8.13
CA VAL A 730 3.87 -28.73 -8.62
C VAL A 730 3.06 -29.33 -9.78
N VAL A 731 3.73 -30.04 -10.70
CA VAL A 731 3.10 -30.61 -11.91
C VAL A 731 2.25 -31.84 -11.58
N GLU A 732 2.63 -32.68 -10.61
CA GLU A 732 1.84 -33.84 -10.19
C GLU A 732 0.53 -33.44 -9.48
N ARG A 733 0.51 -32.28 -8.78
CA ARG A 733 -0.62 -31.89 -7.93
C ARG A 733 -1.66 -30.97 -8.61
N PHE A 734 -1.26 -30.10 -9.54
CA PHE A 734 -2.13 -29.02 -10.07
C PHE A 734 -2.45 -29.09 -11.57
N LYS A 735 -2.03 -30.16 -12.26
CA LYS A 735 -2.22 -30.35 -13.71
C LYS A 735 -3.68 -30.23 -14.18
N LYS A 736 -4.65 -30.51 -13.31
CA LYS A 736 -6.07 -30.60 -13.68
C LYS A 736 -6.85 -29.29 -13.49
N THR A 737 -6.37 -28.36 -12.67
CA THR A 737 -7.14 -27.17 -12.23
C THR A 737 -6.64 -25.84 -12.80
N LEU A 738 -5.33 -25.69 -13.01
CA LEU A 738 -4.75 -24.46 -13.56
C LEU A 738 -4.86 -24.35 -15.09
N PHE A 739 -5.05 -25.48 -15.78
CA PHE A 739 -4.99 -25.56 -17.24
C PHE A 739 -6.33 -25.93 -17.91
N ASP A 740 -7.42 -26.00 -17.14
CA ASP A 740 -8.76 -26.25 -17.70
C ASP A 740 -9.42 -24.91 -18.09
N SER A 741 -9.73 -24.77 -19.38
CA SER A 741 -10.29 -23.57 -20.01
C SER A 741 -11.72 -23.23 -19.55
N ARG A 742 -12.34 -24.10 -18.75
CA ARG A 742 -13.68 -23.92 -18.16
C ARG A 742 -13.70 -23.45 -16.71
N SER A 743 -12.54 -23.16 -16.11
CA SER A 743 -12.46 -22.75 -14.69
C SER A 743 -12.84 -21.27 -14.47
N SER A 744 -13.64 -20.99 -13.43
CA SER A 744 -14.13 -19.64 -13.14
C SER A 744 -13.06 -18.76 -12.45
N PRO A 745 -13.06 -17.43 -12.66
CA PRO A 745 -12.09 -16.50 -12.07
C PRO A 745 -12.05 -16.52 -10.53
N TYR A 746 -13.18 -16.87 -9.90
CA TYR A 746 -13.30 -16.98 -8.45
C TYR A 746 -12.53 -18.19 -7.91
N ASN A 747 -12.56 -19.32 -8.62
CA ASN A 747 -11.86 -20.53 -8.22
C ASN A 747 -10.33 -20.37 -8.34
N LEU A 748 -9.85 -19.63 -9.34
CA LEU A 748 -8.42 -19.37 -9.53
C LEU A 748 -7.82 -18.51 -8.40
N LYS A 749 -8.56 -17.48 -7.93
CA LYS A 749 -8.16 -16.62 -6.81
C LYS A 749 -8.19 -17.38 -5.48
N LEU A 750 -9.13 -18.31 -5.32
CA LEU A 750 -9.22 -19.20 -4.16
C LEU A 750 -8.05 -20.21 -4.14
N GLU A 751 -7.69 -20.79 -5.29
CA GLU A 751 -6.58 -21.73 -5.42
C GLU A 751 -5.20 -21.06 -5.30
N LEU A 752 -5.02 -19.83 -5.82
CA LEU A 752 -3.81 -19.04 -5.60
C LEU A 752 -3.64 -18.62 -4.13
N LYS A 753 -4.75 -18.36 -3.42
CA LYS A 753 -4.72 -18.16 -1.97
C LYS A 753 -4.34 -19.44 -1.22
N LYS A 754 -4.85 -20.61 -1.62
CA LYS A 754 -4.43 -21.91 -1.06
C LYS A 754 -2.93 -22.16 -1.31
N PHE A 755 -2.42 -21.78 -2.48
CA PHE A 755 -0.99 -21.84 -2.79
C PHE A 755 -0.16 -20.99 -1.83
N GLN A 756 -0.65 -19.81 -1.45
CA GLN A 756 0.00 -18.90 -0.50
C GLN A 756 -0.03 -19.44 0.94
N THR A 757 -1.16 -20.01 1.38
CA THR A 757 -1.30 -20.61 2.72
C THR A 757 -0.51 -21.92 2.88
N ILE A 758 -0.38 -22.72 1.82
CA ILE A 758 0.42 -23.95 1.85
C ILE A 758 1.93 -23.64 1.82
N ILE A 759 2.35 -22.54 1.17
CA ILE A 759 3.73 -22.05 1.29
C ILE A 759 4.04 -21.68 2.75
N GLU A 760 3.09 -21.08 3.45
CA GLU A 760 3.22 -20.76 4.89
C GLU A 760 3.28 -22.05 5.75
N GLU A 761 2.44 -23.07 5.50
CA GLU A 761 2.48 -24.36 6.24
C GLU A 761 3.76 -25.18 5.98
N VAL A 762 4.29 -25.17 4.75
CA VAL A 762 5.54 -25.89 4.39
C VAL A 762 6.79 -25.18 4.92
N LEU A 763 6.73 -23.87 5.13
CA LEU A 763 7.80 -23.12 5.80
C LEU A 763 7.82 -23.38 7.32
N GLU A 764 6.66 -23.63 7.94
CA GLU A 764 6.57 -24.04 9.36
C GLU A 764 7.01 -25.50 9.59
N GLU A 765 6.75 -26.45 8.67
CA GLU A 765 7.21 -27.85 8.82
C GLU A 765 8.73 -28.03 8.63
N ASN A 766 9.42 -27.09 7.97
CA ASN A 766 10.87 -27.12 7.77
C ASN A 766 11.68 -26.47 8.91
N GLU A 767 11.03 -25.96 9.96
CA GLU A 767 11.71 -25.51 11.19
C GLU A 767 11.96 -26.63 12.20
N TYR A 768 11.55 -27.88 11.91
CA TYR A 768 11.71 -29.04 12.81
C TYR A 768 12.55 -30.21 12.24
N CYS A 769 13.43 -29.99 11.26
CA CYS A 769 14.41 -31.00 10.81
C CYS A 769 15.86 -30.50 10.85
#